data_AF-A0A7Y2HWN2-F1
#
_entry.id   AF-A0A7Y2HWN2-F1
#
_cell.length_a   1.000
_cell.length_b   1.000
_cell.length_c   1.000
_cell.angle_alpha   90.00
_cell.angle_beta   90.00
_cell.angle_gamma   90.00
#
_symmetry.space_group_name_H-M   'P 1'
#
loop_
_entity.id
_entity.type
_entity.pdbx_description
1 polymer ?
#
loop_
_entity_poly.entity_id
_entity_poly.type
_entity_poly.pdbx_seq_one_letter_code
_entity_poly.pdbx_strand_id
1 'polypeptide(L)'
;MTTHHARWIQIGVTALVLAAVPATVRAGVGPCDAASRCPADLDGSGDVGFADLLTVIAAWGPCVGVCPADLDGSGDVGFADLLTTLSAWGPCGGVGTCAELAGSALGGFPHFTFVETFNEGSTIAIGFDPAAAHVTGVADVYVVAARTAAEWDADAALVDVRGDAQTIALDGGSIQANTFDLDESGDLGGDGGAAFGVGYDIVCDVNRNSVLDDPDVIDGRGDEAGFTVVSDTTALGPFTPVSVLYSGGSFLGQKTWYPEEIATLSPRPLVVISHGNGHQYTWYDYLQKHLASHGYVVMSHQNNTGPGIETASTTTLTNTDYLLGNLDTIGGGVLAGRIDSGRIAWIGHSRGGEGVCRAYDRMFDGDFVPDHYATSDIILISSIAPNDYLGRFQSNPHDANFHLLFGAADGDNGGWPDRESDASFHVFERAEGTRQNHYVHGADHNDFNCCGFNDFAGPAGTEIGRIEAQQVAKGTYLALLHHYAWGSEAAREFLWRQYETLRPIGVDADTIVDREYRTGPGPGVVVIDDFQGQSAITMSSSGGAVTFDVGNAVETQFDDTDGTFTWTPADPMNGMSRGRPDDLTRGLVFDWDAGDVAFLEFEVVPALRDVRDFRYLSFRACQGTRHPNTIAVLEDLTFTVTLRDGAGATSSINIGVYGGGVEEPYQRTGSGVGIGWQNEFEAIRIRLTDFRRNDTPLDLSDLAAIRLEFGGGFGSAEGRVAIDDVQFSEERPVVP
;
A
#
# COMPACT_ATOMS: atom_id res chain seq x y z
N MET A 1 10.21 -40.29 -46.07
CA MET A 1 9.79 -39.28 -47.06
C MET A 1 8.27 -39.19 -47.03
N THR A 2 7.76 -37.95 -47.13
CA THR A 2 6.36 -37.51 -47.23
C THR A 2 5.48 -37.72 -45.98
N THR A 3 5.43 -36.77 -45.04
CA THR A 3 4.56 -35.55 -44.95
C THR A 3 3.11 -35.85 -44.57
N HIS A 4 2.77 -35.63 -43.30
CA HIS A 4 1.38 -35.40 -42.86
C HIS A 4 1.29 -33.99 -42.26
N HIS A 5 0.44 -33.17 -42.89
CA HIS A 5 0.09 -31.82 -42.48
C HIS A 5 -0.61 -31.81 -41.13
N ALA A 6 -0.02 -31.17 -40.12
CA ALA A 6 -0.74 -30.65 -38.97
C ALA A 6 -1.22 -29.24 -39.32
N ARG A 7 -2.54 -29.05 -39.34
CA ARG A 7 -3.19 -27.75 -39.49
C ARG A 7 -3.10 -27.03 -38.13
N TRP A 8 -2.41 -25.90 -38.11
CA TRP A 8 -2.47 -24.94 -37.02
C TRP A 8 -3.81 -24.21 -37.10
N ILE A 9 -4.64 -24.35 -36.07
CA ILE A 9 -5.79 -23.47 -35.86
C ILE A 9 -5.26 -22.26 -35.09
N GLN A 10 -5.13 -21.13 -35.79
CA GLN A 10 -5.01 -19.81 -35.17
C GLN A 10 -6.35 -19.52 -34.49
N ILE A 11 -6.37 -19.59 -33.16
CA ILE A 11 -7.44 -18.97 -32.36
C ILE A 11 -7.03 -17.51 -32.21
N GLY A 12 -7.62 -16.65 -33.03
CA GLY A 12 -7.55 -15.21 -32.83
C GLY A 12 -8.33 -14.87 -31.56
N VAL A 13 -7.61 -14.48 -30.51
CA VAL A 13 -8.21 -13.84 -29.34
C VAL A 13 -8.70 -12.48 -29.82
N THR A 14 -9.99 -12.38 -30.06
CA THR A 14 -10.65 -11.11 -30.30
C THR A 14 -10.90 -10.53 -28.91
N ALA A 15 -10.25 -9.41 -28.58
CA ALA A 15 -10.47 -8.71 -27.33
C ALA A 15 -11.96 -8.35 -27.22
N LEU A 16 -12.68 -9.10 -26.39
CA LEU A 16 -14.04 -8.76 -26.02
C LEU A 16 -13.92 -7.70 -24.95
N VAL A 17 -14.13 -6.44 -25.34
CA VAL A 17 -14.38 -5.33 -24.41
C VAL A 17 -15.67 -5.71 -23.66
N LEU A 18 -15.53 -6.28 -22.46
CA LEU A 18 -16.63 -6.32 -21.51
C LEU A 18 -16.83 -4.89 -21.03
N ALA A 19 -17.93 -4.27 -21.47
CA ALA A 19 -18.49 -3.13 -20.78
C ALA A 19 -18.75 -3.55 -19.33
N ALA A 20 -18.07 -2.92 -18.39
CA ALA A 20 -18.28 -3.08 -16.96
C ALA A 20 -19.78 -2.85 -16.65
N VAL A 21 -20.43 -3.87 -16.11
CA VAL A 21 -21.70 -3.71 -15.40
C VAL A 21 -21.33 -3.16 -14.04
N PRO A 22 -21.93 -2.05 -13.55
CA PRO A 22 -21.62 -1.54 -12.23
C PRO A 22 -22.14 -2.56 -11.21
N ALA A 23 -21.24 -3.36 -10.65
CA ALA A 23 -21.50 -4.04 -9.40
C ALA A 23 -21.50 -2.96 -8.32
N THR A 24 -22.62 -2.78 -7.63
CA THR A 24 -22.70 -1.97 -6.42
C THR A 24 -21.92 -2.69 -5.33
N VAL A 25 -20.63 -2.42 -5.30
CA VAL A 25 -19.72 -2.72 -4.21
C VAL A 25 -19.81 -1.53 -3.27
N ARG A 26 -20.12 -1.77 -1.98
CA ARG A 26 -20.00 -0.71 -0.97
C ARG A 26 -18.51 -0.35 -0.88
N ALA A 27 -18.19 0.89 -1.26
CA ALA A 27 -16.87 1.47 -1.03
C ALA A 27 -16.49 1.31 0.46
N GLY A 28 -15.23 1.03 0.75
CA GLY A 28 -14.70 1.21 2.09
C GLY A 28 -14.89 2.67 2.47
N VAL A 29 -15.54 2.92 3.59
CA VAL A 29 -16.07 4.22 3.96
C VAL A 29 -15.02 4.95 4.80
N GLY A 30 -14.48 6.09 4.32
CA GLY A 30 -13.87 7.16 5.11
C GLY A 30 -14.22 7.20 6.60
N PRO A 31 -13.30 7.60 7.52
CA PRO A 31 -13.71 8.10 8.84
C PRO A 31 -14.72 9.24 8.70
N CYS A 32 -14.77 9.88 7.52
CA CYS A 32 -15.79 10.83 7.09
C CYS A 32 -16.64 10.50 5.86
N ASP A 33 -16.55 9.31 5.25
CA ASP A 33 -17.44 8.97 4.10
C ASP A 33 -18.78 8.36 4.54
N ALA A 34 -18.98 8.13 5.84
CA ALA A 34 -20.20 7.49 6.34
C ALA A 34 -21.35 8.47 6.57
N ALA A 35 -21.10 9.78 6.58
CA ALA A 35 -22.04 10.73 7.19
C ALA A 35 -22.19 12.08 6.43
N SER A 36 -22.08 12.09 5.10
CA SER A 36 -22.68 13.16 4.27
C SER A 36 -23.92 12.72 3.49
N ARG A 37 -24.30 11.44 3.58
CA ARG A 37 -25.52 10.93 2.95
C ARG A 37 -26.40 10.39 4.03
N CYS A 38 -27.36 11.19 4.49
CA CYS A 38 -28.58 10.58 4.96
C CYS A 38 -29.15 9.81 3.74
N PRO A 39 -29.18 8.48 3.71
CA PRO A 39 -29.58 7.76 2.49
C PRO A 39 -31.02 8.08 2.08
N ALA A 40 -31.82 8.53 3.05
CA ALA A 40 -33.17 9.00 2.87
C ALA A 40 -33.29 10.46 2.38
N ASP A 41 -32.18 11.20 2.23
CA ASP A 41 -32.12 12.51 1.56
C ASP A 41 -31.82 12.26 0.08
N LEU A 42 -32.92 12.06 -0.66
CA LEU A 42 -32.91 11.65 -2.06
C LEU A 42 -32.78 12.84 -3.00
N ASP A 43 -32.97 14.06 -2.51
CA ASP A 43 -32.82 15.28 -3.30
C ASP A 43 -31.52 16.06 -3.00
N GLY A 44 -30.74 15.61 -2.01
CA GLY A 44 -29.44 16.17 -1.65
C GLY A 44 -29.55 17.53 -0.99
N SER A 45 -30.67 17.81 -0.33
CA SER A 45 -30.95 19.11 0.28
C SER A 45 -30.29 19.31 1.65
N GLY A 46 -29.82 18.22 2.27
CA GLY A 46 -29.35 18.22 3.65
C GLY A 46 -30.49 18.08 4.67
N ASP A 47 -31.72 17.78 4.25
CA ASP A 47 -32.87 17.48 5.11
C ASP A 47 -33.68 16.29 4.55
N VAL A 48 -34.01 15.28 5.36
CA VAL A 48 -35.05 14.30 5.02
C VAL A 48 -36.40 14.91 5.32
N GLY A 49 -37.10 15.28 4.26
CA GLY A 49 -38.35 15.99 4.34
C GLY A 49 -39.42 15.46 3.42
N PHE A 50 -40.35 16.35 3.13
CA PHE A 50 -41.49 16.02 2.28
C PHE A 50 -41.07 15.76 0.82
N ALA A 51 -39.95 16.34 0.37
CA ALA A 51 -39.44 16.12 -0.98
C ALA A 51 -38.94 14.68 -1.17
N ASP A 52 -38.22 14.14 -0.20
CA ASP A 52 -37.71 12.76 -0.23
C ASP A 52 -38.82 11.74 -0.13
N LEU A 53 -39.81 12.02 0.73
CA LEU A 53 -41.02 11.22 0.82
C LEU A 53 -41.74 11.11 -0.52
N LEU A 54 -41.81 12.23 -1.28
CA LEU A 54 -42.39 12.21 -2.60
C LEU A 54 -41.55 11.38 -3.58
N THR A 55 -40.22 11.41 -3.46
CA THR A 55 -39.32 10.58 -4.28
C THR A 55 -39.55 9.09 -4.04
N VAL A 56 -39.68 8.65 -2.77
CA VAL A 56 -40.02 7.26 -2.44
C VAL A 56 -41.41 6.86 -2.93
N ILE A 57 -42.42 7.71 -2.72
CA ILE A 57 -43.79 7.42 -3.19
C ILE A 57 -43.86 7.40 -4.73
N ALA A 58 -43.10 8.24 -5.42
CA ALA A 58 -43.07 8.29 -6.88
C ALA A 58 -42.38 7.08 -7.50
N ALA A 59 -41.42 6.48 -6.80
CA ALA A 59 -40.65 5.32 -7.26
C ALA A 59 -41.29 3.96 -6.91
N TRP A 60 -42.48 3.94 -6.29
CA TRP A 60 -43.11 2.73 -5.73
C TRP A 60 -43.25 1.57 -6.74
N GLY A 61 -42.69 0.41 -6.39
CA GLY A 61 -42.68 -0.81 -7.20
C GLY A 61 -41.27 -1.30 -7.57
N PRO A 62 -41.17 -2.23 -8.53
CA PRO A 62 -39.89 -2.86 -8.87
C PRO A 62 -38.90 -1.91 -9.50
N CYS A 63 -37.66 -1.93 -9.01
CA CYS A 63 -36.58 -1.14 -9.56
C CYS A 63 -36.06 -1.75 -10.87
N VAL A 64 -35.86 -0.89 -11.88
CA VAL A 64 -35.26 -1.27 -13.18
C VAL A 64 -33.98 -0.45 -13.35
N GLY A 65 -32.84 -1.00 -12.93
CA GLY A 65 -31.55 -0.31 -12.88
C GLY A 65 -31.24 0.25 -11.48
N VAL A 66 -30.38 1.27 -11.40
CA VAL A 66 -30.02 1.94 -10.13
C VAL A 66 -31.22 2.76 -9.64
N CYS A 67 -31.58 2.57 -8.38
CA CYS A 67 -32.84 3.04 -7.79
C CYS A 67 -32.56 3.67 -6.43
N PRO A 68 -32.27 4.98 -6.36
CA PRO A 68 -31.86 5.63 -5.11
C PRO A 68 -32.91 5.54 -3.99
N ALA A 69 -34.19 5.33 -4.34
CA ALA A 69 -35.30 5.21 -3.40
C ALA A 69 -35.48 3.78 -2.82
N ASP A 70 -34.70 2.80 -3.26
CA ASP A 70 -34.61 1.45 -2.66
C ASP A 70 -33.53 1.51 -1.56
N LEU A 71 -33.95 1.93 -0.38
CA LEU A 71 -33.10 2.23 0.77
C LEU A 71 -32.69 0.98 1.52
N ASP A 72 -33.45 -0.12 1.41
CA ASP A 72 -33.13 -1.40 2.04
C ASP A 72 -32.43 -2.42 1.10
N GLY A 73 -32.30 -2.07 -0.19
CA GLY A 73 -31.59 -2.86 -1.19
C GLY A 73 -32.32 -4.12 -1.60
N SER A 74 -33.65 -4.15 -1.45
CA SER A 74 -34.48 -5.33 -1.73
C SER A 74 -34.76 -5.53 -3.23
N GLY A 75 -34.50 -4.52 -4.06
CA GLY A 75 -34.82 -4.48 -5.49
C GLY A 75 -36.23 -3.96 -5.80
N ASP A 76 -37.01 -3.54 -4.80
CA ASP A 76 -38.36 -2.98 -4.91
C ASP A 76 -38.50 -1.76 -3.97
N VAL A 77 -39.00 -0.62 -4.45
CA VAL A 77 -39.37 0.51 -3.57
C VAL A 77 -40.75 0.25 -2.97
N GLY A 78 -40.82 0.14 -1.66
CA GLY A 78 -42.04 -0.24 -0.95
C GLY A 78 -42.18 0.33 0.45
N PHE A 79 -42.93 -0.41 1.28
CA PHE A 79 -43.28 0.05 2.62
C PHE A 79 -42.07 0.10 3.56
N ALA A 80 -41.04 -0.74 3.32
CA ALA A 80 -39.82 -0.73 4.10
C ALA A 80 -39.01 0.55 3.86
N ASP A 81 -38.85 0.97 2.61
CA ASP A 81 -38.18 2.24 2.24
C ASP A 81 -38.93 3.44 2.78
N LEU A 82 -40.27 3.43 2.68
CA LEU A 82 -41.10 4.47 3.28
C LEU A 82 -40.88 4.59 4.79
N LEU A 83 -40.74 3.46 5.48
CA LEU A 83 -40.48 3.47 6.92
C LEU A 83 -39.07 4.02 7.21
N THR A 84 -38.08 3.66 6.41
CA THR A 84 -36.71 4.19 6.48
C THR A 84 -36.69 5.71 6.32
N THR A 85 -37.40 6.25 5.31
CA THR A 85 -37.53 7.71 5.11
C THR A 85 -38.24 8.41 6.27
N LEU A 86 -39.33 7.82 6.78
CA LEU A 86 -40.06 8.40 7.92
C LEU A 86 -39.27 8.32 9.24
N SER A 87 -38.41 7.31 9.41
CA SER A 87 -37.55 7.18 10.57
C SER A 87 -36.39 8.18 10.57
N ALA A 88 -35.99 8.65 9.38
CA ALA A 88 -34.91 9.61 9.21
C ALA A 88 -35.39 11.08 9.13
N TRP A 89 -36.67 11.35 9.40
CA TRP A 89 -37.31 12.65 9.17
C TRP A 89 -36.70 13.81 9.97
N GLY A 90 -36.29 14.87 9.27
CA GLY A 90 -35.62 16.04 9.84
C GLY A 90 -34.32 16.38 9.10
N PRO A 91 -33.55 17.37 9.56
CA PRO A 91 -32.26 17.67 8.99
C PRO A 91 -31.33 16.47 8.98
N CYS A 92 -30.59 16.33 7.88
CA CYS A 92 -29.47 15.39 7.79
C CYS A 92 -28.31 15.81 8.72
N GLY A 93 -28.39 17.00 9.31
CA GLY A 93 -27.52 17.51 10.38
C GLY A 93 -28.21 17.42 11.74
N GLY A 94 -27.71 16.52 12.57
CA GLY A 94 -27.94 16.60 14.02
C GLY A 94 -26.65 16.39 14.82
N VAL A 95 -25.51 16.16 14.18
CA VAL A 95 -24.31 15.67 14.85
C VAL A 95 -23.02 16.05 14.09
N GLY A 96 -22.77 17.36 13.90
CA GLY A 96 -21.49 17.88 13.41
C GLY A 96 -21.17 17.57 11.94
N THR A 97 -20.38 18.43 11.30
CA THR A 97 -19.87 18.21 9.94
C THR A 97 -18.66 17.28 9.99
N CYS A 98 -18.64 16.19 9.23
CA CYS A 98 -17.43 15.36 9.17
C CYS A 98 -16.39 15.96 8.21
N ALA A 99 -15.16 16.13 8.69
CA ALA A 99 -14.02 16.50 7.88
C ALA A 99 -12.73 15.89 8.46
N GLU A 100 -11.77 15.55 7.59
CA GLU A 100 -10.42 15.22 8.04
C GLU A 100 -9.81 16.45 8.73
N LEU A 101 -9.21 16.24 9.89
CA LEU A 101 -8.57 17.28 10.70
C LEU A 101 -7.13 16.91 11.06
N ALA A 102 -6.89 15.64 11.40
CA ALA A 102 -5.58 15.17 11.86
C ALA A 102 -4.55 15.17 10.73
N GLY A 103 -3.37 15.72 10.99
CA GLY A 103 -2.33 15.76 9.98
C GLY A 103 -1.01 16.37 10.43
N SER A 104 -0.26 16.86 9.44
CA SER A 104 1.03 17.54 9.62
C SER A 104 1.10 18.80 8.77
N ALA A 105 1.61 19.88 9.36
CA ALA A 105 1.91 21.10 8.63
C ALA A 105 3.07 20.87 7.64
N LEU A 106 3.00 21.48 6.46
CA LEU A 106 4.01 21.39 5.42
C LEU A 106 4.68 22.75 5.13
N GLY A 107 5.97 22.72 4.79
CA GLY A 107 6.75 23.93 4.50
C GLY A 107 6.39 24.66 3.20
N GLY A 108 5.69 23.99 2.28
CA GLY A 108 5.21 24.51 0.99
C GLY A 108 3.79 24.05 0.69
N PHE A 109 3.19 24.51 -0.41
CA PHE A 109 1.86 24.09 -0.86
C PHE A 109 1.79 22.55 -1.01
N PRO A 110 0.79 21.85 -0.46
CA PRO A 110 -0.53 22.31 0.03
C PRO A 110 -0.56 22.94 1.44
N HIS A 111 0.60 23.05 2.10
CA HIS A 111 0.82 23.59 3.45
C HIS A 111 0.31 22.75 4.62
N PHE A 112 -0.49 21.73 4.34
CA PHE A 112 -0.94 20.74 5.30
C PHE A 112 -1.20 19.42 4.57
N THR A 113 -0.83 18.31 5.18
CA THR A 113 -1.21 16.97 4.73
C THR A 113 -2.04 16.31 5.82
N PHE A 114 -3.22 15.81 5.45
CA PHE A 114 -3.99 14.96 6.37
C PHE A 114 -3.32 13.61 6.46
N VAL A 115 -3.31 13.03 7.66
CA VAL A 115 -2.66 11.75 7.92
C VAL A 115 -3.49 10.93 8.90
N GLU A 116 -3.65 9.64 8.65
CA GLU A 116 -4.52 8.77 9.46
C GLU A 116 -3.72 7.99 10.53
N THR A 117 -2.41 7.86 10.37
CA THR A 117 -1.55 7.06 11.26
C THR A 117 -0.35 7.85 11.78
N PHE A 118 -0.15 7.83 13.09
CA PHE A 118 0.99 8.46 13.76
C PHE A 118 1.72 7.45 14.63
N ASN A 119 3.05 7.56 14.71
CA ASN A 119 3.79 6.86 15.74
C ASN A 119 3.55 7.52 17.11
N GLU A 120 3.50 6.71 18.15
CA GLU A 120 3.50 7.19 19.54
C GLU A 120 4.66 8.19 19.76
N GLY A 121 4.38 9.29 20.46
CA GLY A 121 5.34 10.38 20.68
C GLY A 121 5.48 11.38 19.52
N SER A 122 4.75 11.21 18.41
CA SER A 122 4.75 12.19 17.31
C SER A 122 3.98 13.46 17.69
N THR A 123 4.43 14.60 17.19
CA THR A 123 3.58 15.81 17.14
C THR A 123 2.49 15.60 16.11
N ILE A 124 1.24 15.77 16.53
CA ILE A 124 0.07 15.75 15.64
C ILE A 124 -0.40 17.19 15.48
N ALA A 125 -0.67 17.62 14.25
CA ALA A 125 -1.29 18.91 13.98
C ALA A 125 -2.76 18.70 13.57
N ILE A 126 -3.58 19.73 13.80
CA ILE A 126 -4.95 19.82 13.31
C ILE A 126 -5.03 20.95 12.29
N GLY A 127 -5.64 20.66 11.14
CA GLY A 127 -5.81 21.61 10.05
C GLY A 127 -7.28 21.77 9.69
N PHE A 128 -7.79 23.00 9.71
CA PHE A 128 -9.14 23.30 9.28
C PHE A 128 -9.12 23.87 7.86
N ASP A 129 -9.57 23.07 6.90
CA ASP A 129 -9.72 23.52 5.52
C ASP A 129 -11.05 24.25 5.32
N PRO A 130 -11.05 25.54 4.96
CA PRO A 130 -12.27 26.29 4.65
C PRO A 130 -13.10 25.66 3.53
N ALA A 131 -12.47 24.91 2.61
CA ALA A 131 -13.16 24.22 1.54
C ALA A 131 -13.90 22.96 2.00
N ALA A 132 -13.48 22.35 3.12
CA ALA A 132 -14.12 21.17 3.70
C ALA A 132 -15.15 21.56 4.79
N ALA A 133 -14.80 22.48 5.68
CA ALA A 133 -15.69 23.03 6.69
C ALA A 133 -15.33 24.49 7.01
N HIS A 134 -16.27 25.41 6.76
CA HIS A 134 -16.04 26.83 7.05
C HIS A 134 -16.36 27.16 8.51
N VAL A 135 -15.35 27.05 9.37
CA VAL A 135 -15.47 27.38 10.80
C VAL A 135 -14.75 28.71 11.09
N THR A 136 -15.38 29.57 11.89
CA THR A 136 -14.81 30.85 12.35
C THR A 136 -15.10 31.06 13.83
N GLY A 137 -14.23 31.80 14.51
CA GLY A 137 -14.38 32.13 15.92
C GLY A 137 -13.54 31.27 16.84
N VAL A 138 -13.95 31.20 18.12
CA VAL A 138 -13.23 30.44 19.15
C VAL A 138 -13.97 29.13 19.35
N ALA A 139 -13.24 28.02 19.23
CA ALA A 139 -13.76 26.66 19.40
C ALA A 139 -12.87 25.88 20.39
N ASP A 140 -13.41 24.81 20.96
CA ASP A 140 -12.67 23.90 21.83
C ASP A 140 -12.46 22.56 21.10
N VAL A 141 -11.21 22.11 20.97
CA VAL A 141 -10.86 20.86 20.29
C VAL A 141 -10.69 19.76 21.31
N TYR A 142 -11.46 18.70 21.14
CA TYR A 142 -11.42 17.47 21.91
C TYR A 142 -10.71 16.37 21.12
N VAL A 143 -9.90 15.58 21.81
CA VAL A 143 -9.46 14.26 21.35
C VAL A 143 -10.18 13.24 22.19
N VAL A 144 -10.92 12.33 21.56
CA VAL A 144 -11.64 11.28 22.28
C VAL A 144 -11.16 9.90 21.81
N ALA A 145 -11.35 8.87 22.63
CA ALA A 145 -11.19 7.50 22.14
C ALA A 145 -12.17 7.27 20.99
N ALA A 146 -11.71 6.62 19.91
CA ALA A 146 -12.54 6.40 18.73
C ALA A 146 -13.84 5.67 19.08
N ARG A 147 -14.93 6.11 18.46
CA ARG A 147 -16.26 5.51 18.62
C ARG A 147 -16.82 5.13 17.26
N THR A 148 -17.53 4.01 17.22
CA THR A 148 -18.36 3.65 16.06
C THR A 148 -19.48 4.67 15.87
N ALA A 149 -20.04 4.75 14.66
CA ALA A 149 -21.16 5.66 14.37
C ALA A 149 -22.33 5.42 15.34
N ALA A 150 -22.61 4.16 15.68
CA ALA A 150 -23.68 3.79 16.62
C ALA A 150 -23.39 4.20 18.07
N GLU A 151 -22.13 4.18 18.52
CA GLU A 151 -21.73 4.66 19.84
C GLU A 151 -21.84 6.17 19.93
N TRP A 152 -21.46 6.85 18.86
CA TRP A 152 -21.60 8.29 18.67
C TRP A 152 -23.06 8.74 18.68
N ASP A 153 -23.98 7.99 18.05
CA ASP A 153 -25.43 8.24 18.10
C ASP A 153 -26.03 7.99 19.48
N ALA A 154 -25.44 7.07 20.24
CA ALA A 154 -25.91 6.72 21.58
C ALA A 154 -25.44 7.72 22.65
N ASP A 155 -24.24 8.29 22.50
CA ASP A 155 -23.64 9.24 23.44
C ASP A 155 -22.75 10.26 22.71
N ALA A 156 -23.24 11.50 22.62
CA ALA A 156 -22.52 12.62 22.03
C ALA A 156 -21.62 13.38 23.04
N ALA A 157 -21.54 12.96 24.30
CA ALA A 157 -20.74 13.66 25.31
C ALA A 157 -19.24 13.58 25.00
N LEU A 158 -18.60 14.74 25.06
CA LEU A 158 -17.17 14.90 24.82
C LEU A 158 -16.39 14.78 26.13
N VAL A 159 -15.44 13.85 26.15
CA VAL A 159 -14.51 13.64 27.27
C VAL A 159 -13.12 13.52 26.69
N ASP A 160 -12.30 14.56 26.86
CA ASP A 160 -10.97 14.60 26.29
C ASP A 160 -10.05 13.57 26.96
N VAL A 161 -9.38 12.73 26.16
CA VAL A 161 -8.44 11.72 26.66
C VAL A 161 -7.18 12.33 27.28
N ARG A 162 -6.87 13.59 26.93
CA ARG A 162 -5.75 14.39 27.46
C ARG A 162 -6.12 15.07 28.79
N GLY A 163 -7.42 15.19 29.07
CA GLY A 163 -7.96 15.70 30.33
C GLY A 163 -8.77 16.99 30.18
N ASP A 164 -8.26 17.97 29.44
CA ASP A 164 -8.94 19.23 29.13
C ASP A 164 -8.91 19.51 27.62
N ALA A 165 -9.98 20.11 27.09
CA ALA A 165 -10.06 20.49 25.67
C ALA A 165 -9.13 21.67 25.35
N GLN A 166 -8.61 21.69 24.12
CA GLN A 166 -7.71 22.73 23.63
C GLN A 166 -8.50 23.86 22.95
N THR A 167 -8.49 25.06 23.52
CA THR A 167 -9.14 26.23 22.89
C THR A 167 -8.29 26.77 21.73
N ILE A 168 -8.89 26.89 20.54
CA ILE A 168 -8.29 27.49 19.35
C ILE A 168 -9.08 28.71 18.86
N ALA A 169 -8.46 29.52 18.00
CA ALA A 169 -9.10 30.67 17.37
C ALA A 169 -8.96 30.59 15.84
N LEU A 170 -10.08 30.36 15.18
CA LEU A 170 -10.21 30.19 13.73
C LEU A 170 -10.62 31.51 13.08
N ASP A 171 -9.89 31.96 12.07
CA ASP A 171 -10.22 33.20 11.35
C ASP A 171 -11.00 32.97 10.05
N GLY A 172 -11.20 31.71 9.65
CA GLY A 172 -11.87 31.29 8.40
C GLY A 172 -11.06 31.62 7.14
N GLY A 173 -9.81 32.03 7.31
CA GLY A 173 -8.83 32.26 6.25
C GLY A 173 -8.17 30.97 5.79
N SER A 174 -6.93 31.02 5.32
CA SER A 174 -6.26 29.88 4.69
C SER A 174 -5.96 28.73 5.66
N ILE A 175 -5.63 27.54 5.15
CA ILE A 175 -5.32 26.38 6.01
C ILE A 175 -4.14 26.65 6.95
N GLN A 176 -3.15 27.43 6.51
CA GLN A 176 -1.98 27.81 7.31
C GLN A 176 -2.36 28.71 8.49
N ALA A 177 -3.38 29.55 8.34
CA ALA A 177 -3.88 30.39 9.42
C ALA A 177 -4.68 29.57 10.43
N ASN A 178 -5.25 28.44 9.98
CA ASN A 178 -6.09 27.55 10.76
C ASN A 178 -5.44 26.16 10.99
N THR A 179 -4.12 26.15 11.15
CA THR A 179 -3.34 24.96 11.56
C THR A 179 -2.79 25.16 12.96
N PHE A 180 -2.95 24.16 13.82
CA PHE A 180 -2.51 24.20 15.21
C PHE A 180 -1.85 22.87 15.58
N ASP A 181 -0.78 22.91 16.38
CA ASP A 181 -0.28 21.70 17.03
C ASP A 181 -1.30 21.24 18.08
N LEU A 182 -1.59 19.95 18.09
CA LEU A 182 -2.47 19.33 19.06
C LEU A 182 -1.72 19.18 20.38
N ASP A 183 -2.19 19.90 21.41
CA ASP A 183 -1.60 19.87 22.75
C ASP A 183 -1.58 18.43 23.27
N GLU A 184 -0.48 18.04 23.92
CA GLU A 184 -0.28 16.72 24.53
C GLU A 184 -0.42 15.53 23.55
N SER A 185 -0.35 15.76 22.24
CA SER A 185 -0.38 14.69 21.22
C SER A 185 0.71 13.63 21.40
N GLY A 186 1.88 14.01 21.88
CA GLY A 186 2.98 13.09 22.18
C GLY A 186 2.72 12.14 23.36
N ASP A 187 1.72 12.41 24.19
CA ASP A 187 1.32 11.57 25.33
C ASP A 187 0.17 10.61 24.99
N LEU A 188 -0.38 10.67 23.78
CA LEU A 188 -1.39 9.72 23.31
C LEU A 188 -0.80 8.32 23.18
N GLY A 189 -1.42 7.35 23.84
CA GLY A 189 -0.94 5.97 23.85
C GLY A 189 -1.19 5.25 22.53
N GLY A 190 -0.20 4.48 22.06
CA GLY A 190 -0.28 3.68 20.84
C GLY A 190 -0.42 2.17 21.06
N ASP A 191 -0.47 1.69 22.30
CA ASP A 191 -0.59 0.26 22.64
C ASP A 191 -2.05 -0.22 22.51
N GLY A 192 -2.39 -0.75 21.34
CA GLY A 192 -3.68 -1.37 21.04
C GLY A 192 -3.84 -2.81 21.55
N GLY A 193 -2.86 -3.33 22.30
CA GLY A 193 -2.79 -4.74 22.65
C GLY A 193 -2.71 -5.63 21.41
N ALA A 194 -3.81 -6.31 21.06
CA ALA A 194 -3.86 -7.16 19.87
C ALA A 194 -4.21 -6.38 18.58
N ALA A 195 -4.70 -5.15 18.70
CA ALA A 195 -4.87 -4.25 17.57
C ALA A 195 -3.53 -3.60 17.20
N PHE A 196 -3.41 -3.13 15.96
CA PHE A 196 -2.15 -2.54 15.47
C PHE A 196 -1.83 -1.18 16.11
N GLY A 197 -2.86 -0.47 16.60
CA GLY A 197 -2.73 0.80 17.30
C GLY A 197 -4.02 1.16 18.02
N VAL A 198 -4.07 2.36 18.60
CA VAL A 198 -5.23 2.92 19.29
C VAL A 198 -5.86 4.02 18.42
N GLY A 199 -7.14 3.87 18.11
CA GLY A 199 -7.91 4.86 17.37
C GLY A 199 -8.41 6.00 18.25
N TYR A 200 -8.38 7.21 17.71
CA TYR A 200 -8.89 8.44 18.31
C TYR A 200 -9.72 9.24 17.30
N ASP A 201 -10.72 9.97 17.79
CA ASP A 201 -11.49 10.93 17.00
C ASP A 201 -11.16 12.36 17.47
N ILE A 202 -11.22 13.31 16.55
CA ILE A 202 -11.04 14.74 16.84
C ILE A 202 -12.38 15.44 16.67
N VAL A 203 -12.82 16.17 17.69
CA VAL A 203 -14.03 16.99 17.62
C VAL A 203 -13.67 18.44 17.89
N CYS A 204 -13.95 19.32 16.92
CA CYS A 204 -13.95 20.76 17.10
C CYS A 204 -15.35 21.19 17.54
N ASP A 205 -15.52 21.40 18.85
CA ASP A 205 -16.74 21.91 19.48
C ASP A 205 -16.83 23.43 19.26
N VAL A 206 -17.59 23.82 18.26
CA VAL A 206 -17.69 25.20 17.76
C VAL A 206 -18.58 26.03 18.68
N ASN A 207 -19.63 25.42 19.24
CA ASN A 207 -20.57 26.12 20.11
C ASN A 207 -20.17 26.08 21.61
N ARG A 208 -19.16 25.27 21.95
CA ARG A 208 -18.52 25.15 23.26
C ARG A 208 -19.45 24.60 24.33
N ASN A 209 -20.26 23.60 23.99
CA ASN A 209 -21.24 22.99 24.88
C ASN A 209 -20.79 21.62 25.44
N SER A 210 -19.62 21.11 25.03
CA SER A 210 -19.06 19.80 25.39
C SER A 210 -19.88 18.59 24.92
N VAL A 211 -20.64 18.75 23.84
CA VAL A 211 -21.46 17.72 23.20
C VAL A 211 -21.27 17.84 21.70
N LEU A 212 -21.02 16.72 21.02
CA LEU A 212 -20.99 16.72 19.56
C LEU A 212 -22.40 17.00 19.01
N ASP A 213 -22.63 18.20 18.51
CA ASP A 213 -23.85 18.60 17.81
C ASP A 213 -23.58 19.71 16.78
N ASP A 214 -24.59 20.19 16.06
CA ASP A 214 -24.37 21.27 15.11
C ASP A 214 -24.00 22.58 15.85
N PRO A 215 -22.96 23.33 15.44
CA PRO A 215 -22.26 23.27 14.15
C PRO A 215 -20.84 22.68 14.23
N ASP A 216 -20.61 21.69 15.08
CA ASP A 216 -19.28 21.12 15.33
C ASP A 216 -18.67 20.47 14.10
N VAL A 217 -17.36 20.21 14.13
CA VAL A 217 -16.67 19.44 13.09
C VAL A 217 -16.00 18.23 13.72
N ILE A 218 -16.12 17.06 13.10
CA ILE A 218 -15.55 15.81 13.60
C ILE A 218 -14.71 15.11 12.54
N ASP A 219 -13.57 14.56 12.96
CA ASP A 219 -12.77 13.59 12.24
C ASP A 219 -12.91 12.25 12.97
N GLY A 220 -13.53 11.25 12.32
CA GLY A 220 -13.90 9.96 12.95
C GLY A 220 -15.37 9.80 13.31
N ARG A 221 -16.30 10.27 12.45
CA ARG A 221 -17.75 10.09 12.65
C ARG A 221 -18.23 8.70 12.20
N GLY A 222 -17.49 8.07 11.28
CA GLY A 222 -17.79 6.74 10.77
C GLY A 222 -17.50 5.62 11.78
N ASP A 223 -17.43 4.38 11.29
CA ASP A 223 -16.96 3.25 12.09
C ASP A 223 -15.43 3.17 12.19
N GLU A 224 -14.75 4.10 11.52
CA GLU A 224 -13.29 4.25 11.54
C GLU A 224 -12.90 5.48 12.37
N ALA A 225 -11.77 5.34 13.07
CA ALA A 225 -11.18 6.43 13.85
C ALA A 225 -10.72 7.58 12.95
N GLY A 226 -10.80 8.82 13.44
CA GLY A 226 -10.24 9.98 12.75
C GLY A 226 -8.73 9.85 12.52
N PHE A 227 -8.01 9.34 13.52
CA PHE A 227 -6.61 8.92 13.39
C PHE A 227 -6.25 7.78 14.34
N THR A 228 -5.15 7.09 14.08
CA THR A 228 -4.61 5.99 14.89
C THR A 228 -3.20 6.33 15.36
N VAL A 229 -2.93 6.11 16.65
CA VAL A 229 -1.57 6.14 17.21
C VAL A 229 -1.05 4.71 17.35
N VAL A 230 0.18 4.49 16.89
CA VAL A 230 0.81 3.17 16.80
C VAL A 230 2.07 3.15 17.67
N SER A 231 2.13 2.19 18.60
CA SER A 231 3.33 1.91 19.40
C SER A 231 4.45 1.27 18.57
N ASP A 232 5.60 1.01 19.18
CA ASP A 232 6.76 0.44 18.47
C ASP A 232 6.45 -0.94 17.87
N THR A 233 6.22 -0.96 16.55
CA THR A 233 5.89 -2.17 15.78
C THR A 233 7.05 -3.16 15.69
N THR A 234 8.24 -2.82 16.18
CA THR A 234 9.38 -3.75 16.27
C THR A 234 9.44 -4.50 17.61
N ALA A 235 8.69 -4.02 18.60
CA ALA A 235 8.62 -4.59 19.94
C ALA A 235 7.79 -5.90 19.95
N LEU A 236 7.94 -6.68 21.01
CA LEU A 236 7.05 -7.84 21.22
C LEU A 236 5.65 -7.34 21.57
N GLY A 237 4.65 -8.01 21.03
CA GLY A 237 3.24 -7.77 21.33
C GLY A 237 2.81 -8.29 22.71
N PRO A 238 1.51 -8.23 23.02
CA PRO A 238 0.99 -8.50 24.36
C PRO A 238 0.98 -9.96 24.76
N PHE A 239 1.12 -10.89 23.80
CA PHE A 239 1.04 -12.32 24.06
C PHE A 239 2.40 -12.93 24.36
N THR A 240 2.43 -13.98 25.18
CA THR A 240 3.67 -14.67 25.54
C THR A 240 4.04 -15.68 24.45
N PRO A 241 5.11 -15.49 23.65
CA PRO A 241 5.43 -16.43 22.59
C PRO A 241 6.10 -17.70 23.17
N VAL A 242 5.54 -18.86 22.85
CA VAL A 242 6.09 -20.20 23.16
C VAL A 242 6.31 -20.99 21.87
N SER A 243 7.12 -22.06 21.91
CA SER A 243 7.39 -22.87 20.72
C SER A 243 7.34 -24.38 20.92
N VAL A 244 7.07 -25.08 19.83
CA VAL A 244 7.19 -26.53 19.71
C VAL A 244 8.11 -26.87 18.54
N LEU A 245 9.06 -27.78 18.78
CA LEU A 245 9.85 -28.42 17.74
C LEU A 245 9.26 -29.81 17.47
N TYR A 246 8.89 -30.07 16.23
CA TYR A 246 8.24 -31.31 15.81
C TYR A 246 8.89 -31.84 14.53
N SER A 247 8.81 -33.16 14.31
CA SER A 247 9.14 -33.73 13.01
C SER A 247 8.22 -34.90 12.67
N GLY A 248 7.58 -34.81 11.50
CA GLY A 248 6.83 -35.91 10.89
C GLY A 248 7.71 -36.93 10.16
N GLY A 249 9.04 -36.75 10.18
CA GLY A 249 10.00 -37.52 9.40
C GLY A 249 10.79 -36.67 8.41
N SER A 250 11.21 -37.29 7.31
CA SER A 250 12.09 -36.67 6.31
C SER A 250 11.45 -35.43 5.68
N PHE A 251 12.11 -34.27 5.79
CA PHE A 251 11.62 -32.97 5.31
C PHE A 251 10.27 -32.50 5.90
N LEU A 252 9.88 -33.07 7.04
CA LEU A 252 8.72 -32.65 7.82
C LEU A 252 9.13 -32.11 9.20
N GLY A 253 10.37 -31.62 9.32
CA GLY A 253 10.84 -30.92 10.52
C GLY A 253 10.24 -29.52 10.58
N GLN A 254 9.66 -29.14 11.72
CA GLN A 254 8.92 -27.91 11.90
C GLN A 254 9.26 -27.29 13.26
N LYS A 255 9.49 -25.98 13.28
CA LYS A 255 9.54 -25.18 14.50
C LYS A 255 8.38 -24.19 14.46
N THR A 256 7.45 -24.33 15.39
CA THR A 256 6.23 -23.51 15.42
C THR A 256 6.22 -22.66 16.68
N TRP A 257 6.10 -21.35 16.52
CA TRP A 257 5.87 -20.38 17.58
C TRP A 257 4.40 -19.96 17.61
N TYR A 258 3.84 -19.76 18.80
CA TYR A 258 2.44 -19.37 18.99
C TYR A 258 2.25 -18.70 20.37
N PRO A 259 1.18 -17.92 20.60
CA PRO A 259 0.81 -17.42 21.92
C PRO A 259 0.64 -18.53 22.96
N GLU A 260 1.18 -18.40 24.16
CA GLU A 260 0.87 -19.31 25.29
C GLU A 260 -0.64 -19.32 25.58
N GLU A 261 -1.29 -18.17 25.35
CA GLU A 261 -2.71 -17.91 25.57
C GLU A 261 -3.64 -18.51 24.51
N ILE A 262 -3.10 -19.22 23.51
CA ILE A 262 -3.81 -19.69 22.30
C ILE A 262 -5.13 -20.43 22.58
N ALA A 263 -5.25 -21.09 23.73
CA ALA A 263 -6.47 -21.81 24.13
C ALA A 263 -7.68 -20.89 24.40
N THR A 264 -7.44 -19.62 24.72
CA THR A 264 -8.47 -18.60 25.01
C THR A 264 -8.72 -17.65 23.85
N LEU A 265 -7.81 -17.65 22.88
CA LEU A 265 -7.88 -16.83 21.70
C LEU A 265 -8.81 -17.45 20.64
N SER A 266 -9.42 -16.61 19.80
CA SER A 266 -9.99 -17.04 18.52
C SER A 266 -8.92 -17.72 17.66
N PRO A 267 -9.30 -18.57 16.68
CA PRO A 267 -8.35 -19.13 15.73
C PRO A 267 -7.47 -18.06 15.10
N ARG A 268 -6.17 -18.37 14.95
CA ARG A 268 -5.15 -17.41 14.55
C ARG A 268 -4.62 -17.67 13.15
N PRO A 269 -4.33 -16.60 12.36
CA PRO A 269 -3.70 -16.74 11.06
C PRO A 269 -2.39 -17.53 11.16
N LEU A 270 -2.11 -18.30 10.11
CA LEU A 270 -0.90 -19.10 9.98
C LEU A 270 0.12 -18.37 9.12
N VAL A 271 1.36 -18.30 9.59
CA VAL A 271 2.50 -17.84 8.80
C VAL A 271 3.47 -19.00 8.62
N VAL A 272 3.84 -19.32 7.38
CA VAL A 272 4.77 -20.41 7.04
C VAL A 272 6.06 -19.82 6.47
N ILE A 273 7.20 -20.19 7.04
CA ILE A 273 8.53 -19.73 6.62
C ILE A 273 9.33 -20.86 5.97
N SER A 274 9.63 -20.69 4.68
CA SER A 274 10.44 -21.57 3.83
C SER A 274 11.87 -21.05 3.72
N HIS A 275 12.84 -21.70 4.37
CA HIS A 275 14.23 -21.21 4.38
C HIS A 275 14.97 -21.39 3.05
N GLY A 276 16.04 -20.60 2.88
CA GLY A 276 16.96 -20.64 1.74
C GLY A 276 17.98 -21.77 1.75
N ASN A 277 18.79 -21.85 0.69
CA ASN A 277 19.81 -22.88 0.54
C ASN A 277 20.98 -22.65 1.51
N GLY A 278 21.38 -23.69 2.24
CA GLY A 278 22.40 -23.55 3.30
C GLY A 278 21.87 -22.93 4.60
N HIS A 279 20.62 -22.48 4.63
CA HIS A 279 19.95 -22.01 5.85
C HIS A 279 19.37 -23.18 6.64
N GLN A 280 18.98 -22.92 7.90
CA GLN A 280 18.19 -23.84 8.71
C GLN A 280 16.84 -23.23 9.06
N TYR A 281 15.79 -24.04 9.05
CA TYR A 281 14.44 -23.62 9.44
C TYR A 281 14.37 -23.03 10.85
N THR A 282 15.28 -23.41 11.75
CA THR A 282 15.33 -22.89 13.12
C THR A 282 15.94 -21.49 13.26
N TRP A 283 16.34 -20.83 12.17
CA TRP A 283 17.06 -19.55 12.20
C TRP A 283 16.18 -18.30 12.18
N TYR A 284 14.86 -18.46 12.13
CA TYR A 284 13.91 -17.35 11.99
C TYR A 284 13.25 -16.95 13.31
N ASP A 285 13.81 -17.37 14.45
CA ASP A 285 13.25 -17.09 15.79
C ASP A 285 12.98 -15.60 16.04
N TYR A 286 13.78 -14.69 15.46
CA TYR A 286 13.57 -13.24 15.63
C TYR A 286 12.18 -12.82 15.12
N LEU A 287 11.79 -13.32 13.94
CA LEU A 287 10.51 -13.01 13.31
C LEU A 287 9.39 -13.88 13.88
N GLN A 288 9.64 -15.18 14.08
CA GLN A 288 8.64 -16.10 14.62
C GLN A 288 8.18 -15.71 16.03
N LYS A 289 9.11 -15.32 16.92
CA LYS A 289 8.77 -14.84 18.27
C LYS A 289 7.99 -13.54 18.23
N HIS A 290 8.42 -12.62 17.38
CA HIS A 290 7.79 -11.31 17.25
C HIS A 290 6.35 -11.46 16.78
N LEU A 291 6.11 -12.12 15.65
CA LEU A 291 4.76 -12.35 15.15
C LEU A 291 3.90 -13.21 16.10
N ALA A 292 4.47 -14.23 16.76
CA ALA A 292 3.72 -14.99 17.76
C ALA A 292 3.28 -14.13 18.95
N SER A 293 4.10 -13.16 19.39
CA SER A 293 3.70 -12.22 20.44
C SER A 293 2.59 -11.25 20.01
N HIS A 294 2.36 -11.10 18.70
CA HIS A 294 1.27 -10.33 18.10
C HIS A 294 0.05 -11.18 17.70
N GLY A 295 0.03 -12.46 18.11
CA GLY A 295 -1.16 -13.31 17.95
C GLY A 295 -1.17 -14.16 16.69
N TYR A 296 -0.03 -14.41 16.05
CA TYR A 296 0.08 -15.32 14.91
C TYR A 296 0.57 -16.71 15.31
N VAL A 297 0.19 -17.74 14.56
CA VAL A 297 0.87 -19.05 14.63
C VAL A 297 1.92 -19.08 13.52
N VAL A 298 3.19 -19.19 13.86
CA VAL A 298 4.30 -19.05 12.89
C VAL A 298 5.15 -20.30 12.85
N MET A 299 5.07 -21.03 11.75
CA MET A 299 5.79 -22.27 11.51
C MET A 299 6.91 -22.04 10.51
N SER A 300 8.14 -22.44 10.84
CA SER A 300 9.21 -22.60 9.88
C SER A 300 9.49 -24.08 9.67
N HIS A 301 9.73 -24.50 8.42
CA HIS A 301 9.91 -25.92 8.10
C HIS A 301 11.24 -26.23 7.43
N GLN A 302 11.70 -27.47 7.59
CA GLN A 302 12.83 -28.02 6.86
C GLN A 302 12.49 -28.01 5.36
N ASN A 303 13.19 -27.16 4.61
CA ASN A 303 12.95 -26.92 3.19
C ASN A 303 13.98 -27.67 2.35
N ASN A 304 13.53 -28.38 1.30
CA ASN A 304 14.43 -29.14 0.44
C ASN A 304 14.95 -28.30 -0.73
N THR A 305 15.97 -27.50 -0.49
CA THR A 305 16.52 -26.54 -1.47
C THR A 305 17.64 -27.10 -2.34
N GLY A 306 18.22 -28.24 -1.94
CA GLY A 306 19.43 -28.82 -2.54
C GLY A 306 19.25 -29.35 -3.97
N PRO A 307 18.09 -29.96 -4.32
CA PRO A 307 17.76 -30.30 -5.71
C PRO A 307 17.29 -29.11 -6.56
N GLY A 308 16.78 -28.04 -5.95
CA GLY A 308 16.31 -26.83 -6.63
C GLY A 308 14.93 -26.36 -6.18
N ILE A 309 14.34 -25.46 -6.95
CA ILE A 309 13.09 -24.75 -6.62
C ILE A 309 11.89 -25.70 -6.59
N GLU A 310 11.83 -26.69 -7.48
CA GLU A 310 10.73 -27.65 -7.51
C GLU A 310 10.61 -28.48 -6.22
N THR A 311 11.73 -28.82 -5.58
CA THR A 311 11.69 -29.51 -4.29
C THR A 311 11.43 -28.55 -3.14
N ALA A 312 11.89 -27.30 -3.24
CA ALA A 312 11.61 -26.26 -2.24
C ALA A 312 10.11 -25.90 -2.19
N SER A 313 9.47 -25.74 -3.35
CA SER A 313 8.03 -25.53 -3.47
C SER A 313 7.24 -26.73 -2.95
N THR A 314 7.67 -27.96 -3.29
CA THR A 314 7.06 -29.19 -2.78
C THR A 314 7.08 -29.25 -1.26
N THR A 315 8.17 -28.86 -0.59
CA THR A 315 8.22 -28.85 0.87
C THR A 315 7.41 -27.73 1.49
N THR A 316 7.24 -26.57 0.83
CA THR A 316 6.30 -25.51 1.28
C THR A 316 4.87 -26.04 1.31
N LEU A 317 4.43 -26.65 0.20
CA LEU A 317 3.09 -27.22 0.03
C LEU A 317 2.83 -28.33 1.06
N THR A 318 3.71 -29.33 1.09
CA THR A 318 3.52 -30.51 1.93
C THR A 318 3.68 -30.23 3.42
N ASN A 319 4.51 -29.26 3.86
CA ASN A 319 4.60 -28.92 5.28
C ASN A 319 3.40 -28.11 5.76
N THR A 320 2.86 -27.22 4.92
CA THR A 320 1.62 -26.48 5.23
C THR A 320 0.48 -27.46 5.41
N ASP A 321 0.28 -28.35 4.43
CA ASP A 321 -0.78 -29.36 4.46
C ASP A 321 -0.59 -30.33 5.64
N TYR A 322 0.64 -30.78 5.88
CA TYR A 322 0.96 -31.69 6.98
C TYR A 322 0.69 -31.07 8.36
N LEU A 323 1.04 -29.80 8.57
CA LEU A 323 0.76 -29.10 9.83
C LEU A 323 -0.74 -29.10 10.11
N LEU A 324 -1.55 -28.66 9.13
CA LEU A 324 -3.00 -28.56 9.25
C LEU A 324 -3.67 -29.92 9.45
N GLY A 325 -3.17 -30.97 8.78
CA GLY A 325 -3.67 -32.33 8.93
C GLY A 325 -3.27 -33.05 10.23
N ASN A 326 -2.31 -32.52 11.00
CA ASN A 326 -1.75 -33.22 12.17
C ASN A 326 -1.78 -32.39 13.48
N LEU A 327 -2.65 -31.38 13.56
CA LEU A 327 -2.76 -30.51 14.74
C LEU A 327 -3.06 -31.25 16.05
N ASP A 328 -3.77 -32.39 15.99
CA ASP A 328 -4.05 -33.24 17.16
C ASP A 328 -2.80 -33.91 17.75
N THR A 329 -1.72 -34.03 16.97
CA THR A 329 -0.47 -34.68 17.40
C THR A 329 0.62 -33.67 17.73
N ILE A 330 0.72 -32.59 16.96
CA ILE A 330 1.76 -31.57 17.13
C ILE A 330 1.58 -30.85 18.47
N GLY A 331 2.64 -30.78 19.27
CA GLY A 331 2.59 -30.17 20.60
C GLY A 331 1.60 -30.84 21.56
N GLY A 332 1.23 -32.10 21.32
CA GLY A 332 0.22 -32.80 22.12
C GLY A 332 -1.21 -32.31 21.89
N GLY A 333 -1.50 -31.74 20.71
CA GLY A 333 -2.84 -31.26 20.37
C GLY A 333 -3.10 -29.79 20.70
N VAL A 334 -2.09 -29.04 21.16
CA VAL A 334 -2.26 -27.66 21.64
C VAL A 334 -2.80 -26.70 20.58
N LEU A 335 -2.56 -26.98 19.30
CA LEU A 335 -3.01 -26.17 18.16
C LEU A 335 -4.31 -26.66 17.52
N ALA A 336 -4.90 -27.77 18.01
CA ALA A 336 -6.12 -28.34 17.45
C ALA A 336 -7.30 -27.35 17.54
N GLY A 337 -7.85 -26.98 16.37
CA GLY A 337 -8.91 -25.98 16.26
C GLY A 337 -8.49 -24.54 16.58
N ARG A 338 -7.18 -24.26 16.62
CA ARG A 338 -6.63 -22.93 16.98
C ARG A 338 -5.98 -22.17 15.83
N ILE A 339 -5.85 -22.79 14.67
CA ILE A 339 -5.37 -22.14 13.46
C ILE A 339 -6.57 -21.80 12.59
N ASP A 340 -6.62 -20.56 12.12
CA ASP A 340 -7.50 -20.16 11.04
C ASP A 340 -6.85 -20.51 9.70
N SER A 341 -7.29 -21.62 9.10
CA SER A 341 -6.75 -22.07 7.82
C SER A 341 -7.20 -21.24 6.63
N GLY A 342 -8.14 -20.29 6.80
CA GLY A 342 -8.54 -19.35 5.75
C GLY A 342 -7.65 -18.10 5.64
N ARG A 343 -6.66 -17.96 6.52
CA ARG A 343 -5.72 -16.83 6.55
C ARG A 343 -4.29 -17.34 6.69
N ILE A 344 -3.69 -17.74 5.58
CA ILE A 344 -2.32 -18.27 5.50
C ILE A 344 -1.42 -17.27 4.76
N ALA A 345 -0.28 -16.93 5.37
CA ALA A 345 0.79 -16.20 4.71
C ALA A 345 2.00 -17.10 4.51
N TRP A 346 2.60 -17.05 3.32
CA TRP A 346 3.85 -17.74 3.01
C TRP A 346 5.00 -16.75 2.92
N ILE A 347 6.10 -17.05 3.59
CA ILE A 347 7.34 -16.30 3.57
C ILE A 347 8.43 -17.24 3.10
N GLY A 348 9.17 -16.89 2.06
CA GLY A 348 10.30 -17.66 1.57
C GLY A 348 11.58 -16.84 1.52
N HIS A 349 12.73 -17.43 1.82
CA HIS A 349 14.03 -16.76 1.72
C HIS A 349 14.89 -17.42 0.64
N SER A 350 15.51 -16.68 -0.27
CA SER A 350 16.44 -17.18 -1.29
C SER A 350 15.73 -18.19 -2.21
N ARG A 351 16.26 -19.42 -2.36
CA ARG A 351 15.54 -20.51 -3.02
C ARG A 351 14.17 -20.82 -2.40
N GLY A 352 13.99 -20.52 -1.13
CA GLY A 352 12.69 -20.59 -0.46
C GLY A 352 11.74 -19.49 -0.93
N GLY A 353 12.25 -18.29 -1.26
CA GLY A 353 11.48 -17.14 -1.78
C GLY A 353 10.90 -17.44 -3.15
N GLU A 354 11.73 -17.92 -4.07
CA GLU A 354 11.22 -18.43 -5.35
C GLU A 354 10.29 -19.65 -5.14
N GLY A 355 10.64 -20.51 -4.18
CA GLY A 355 9.90 -21.71 -3.84
C GLY A 355 8.44 -21.46 -3.40
N VAL A 356 8.17 -20.38 -2.65
CA VAL A 356 6.78 -20.03 -2.26
C VAL A 356 5.96 -19.52 -3.46
N CYS A 357 6.60 -18.81 -4.40
CA CYS A 357 5.95 -18.37 -5.63
C CYS A 357 5.61 -19.57 -6.52
N ARG A 358 6.58 -20.46 -6.74
CA ARG A 358 6.36 -21.73 -7.46
C ARG A 358 5.32 -22.62 -6.77
N ALA A 359 5.24 -22.60 -5.43
CA ALA A 359 4.23 -23.35 -4.71
C ALA A 359 2.82 -22.84 -5.04
N TYR A 360 2.63 -21.52 -5.05
CA TYR A 360 1.34 -20.92 -5.39
C TYR A 360 0.97 -21.15 -6.85
N ASP A 361 1.92 -20.93 -7.77
CA ASP A 361 1.79 -21.22 -9.21
C ASP A 361 1.26 -22.64 -9.46
N ARG A 362 1.82 -23.64 -8.78
CA ARG A 362 1.35 -25.04 -8.90
C ARG A 362 -0.05 -25.26 -8.36
N MET A 363 -0.47 -24.52 -7.34
CA MET A 363 -1.84 -24.60 -6.83
C MET A 363 -2.82 -23.90 -7.78
N PHE A 364 -2.41 -22.75 -8.32
CA PHE A 364 -3.17 -21.98 -9.29
C PHE A 364 -3.44 -22.78 -10.57
N ASP A 365 -2.41 -23.44 -11.10
CA ASP A 365 -2.51 -24.31 -12.30
C ASP A 365 -3.22 -25.65 -12.05
N GLY A 366 -3.45 -26.01 -10.78
CA GLY A 366 -4.02 -27.31 -10.39
C GLY A 366 -3.02 -28.48 -10.46
N ASP A 367 -1.72 -28.20 -10.61
CA ASP A 367 -0.62 -29.17 -10.54
C ASP A 367 -0.41 -29.73 -9.13
N PHE A 368 -0.89 -29.03 -8.10
CA PHE A 368 -0.95 -29.50 -6.73
C PHE A 368 -2.27 -29.09 -6.08
N VAL A 369 -2.98 -30.03 -5.47
CA VAL A 369 -4.22 -29.78 -4.73
C VAL A 369 -3.96 -30.19 -3.27
N PRO A 370 -3.92 -29.25 -2.31
CA PRO A 370 -3.78 -29.59 -0.90
C PRO A 370 -5.05 -30.23 -0.35
N ASP A 371 -4.92 -31.04 0.71
CA ASP A 371 -6.05 -31.67 1.37
C ASP A 371 -6.70 -30.73 2.41
N HIS A 372 -5.96 -29.77 2.94
CA HIS A 372 -6.35 -28.97 4.12
C HIS A 372 -6.43 -27.46 3.92
N TYR A 373 -6.14 -26.96 2.71
CA TYR A 373 -6.27 -25.53 2.34
C TYR A 373 -6.39 -25.39 0.82
N ALA A 374 -6.75 -24.20 0.34
CA ALA A 374 -6.92 -23.84 -1.05
C ALA A 374 -6.12 -22.58 -1.42
N THR A 375 -6.07 -22.23 -2.71
CA THR A 375 -5.43 -20.98 -3.17
C THR A 375 -6.05 -19.75 -2.51
N SER A 376 -7.37 -19.73 -2.35
CA SER A 376 -8.12 -18.64 -1.68
C SER A 376 -7.76 -18.43 -0.21
N ASP A 377 -7.13 -19.41 0.43
CA ASP A 377 -6.70 -19.33 1.82
C ASP A 377 -5.34 -18.62 1.98
N ILE A 378 -4.60 -18.45 0.86
CA ILE A 378 -3.30 -17.76 0.84
C ILE A 378 -3.54 -16.25 0.69
N ILE A 379 -3.44 -15.52 1.80
CA ILE A 379 -3.71 -14.08 1.84
C ILE A 379 -2.50 -13.22 1.45
N LEU A 380 -1.28 -13.78 1.53
CA LEU A 380 -0.02 -13.10 1.25
C LEU A 380 1.08 -14.10 0.89
N ILE A 381 1.85 -13.78 -0.16
CA ILE A 381 3.15 -14.40 -0.46
C ILE A 381 4.22 -13.34 -0.29
N SER A 382 5.26 -13.65 0.48
CA SER A 382 6.41 -12.78 0.71
C SER A 382 7.70 -13.50 0.36
N SER A 383 8.55 -12.85 -0.42
CA SER A 383 9.89 -13.33 -0.73
C SER A 383 10.95 -12.44 -0.09
N ILE A 384 11.92 -13.06 0.58
CA ILE A 384 13.14 -12.43 1.06
C ILE A 384 14.26 -12.80 0.09
N ALA A 385 14.79 -11.82 -0.64
CA ALA A 385 15.87 -11.99 -1.62
C ALA A 385 15.73 -13.26 -2.50
N PRO A 386 14.59 -13.46 -3.20
CA PRO A 386 14.34 -14.67 -3.98
C PRO A 386 15.33 -14.84 -5.13
N ASN A 387 15.58 -16.10 -5.50
CA ASN A 387 16.12 -16.40 -6.83
C ASN A 387 15.04 -16.29 -7.91
N ASP A 388 15.45 -16.42 -9.15
CA ASP A 388 14.54 -16.56 -10.30
C ASP A 388 14.95 -17.71 -11.25
N TYR A 389 15.36 -18.87 -10.73
CA TYR A 389 15.87 -19.96 -11.58
C TYR A 389 14.87 -20.51 -12.60
N LEU A 390 13.57 -20.53 -12.29
CA LEU A 390 12.56 -21.11 -13.18
C LEU A 390 11.95 -20.08 -14.15
N GLY A 391 12.04 -18.78 -13.84
CA GLY A 391 11.49 -17.73 -14.68
C GLY A 391 9.97 -17.65 -14.66
N ARG A 392 9.44 -16.81 -15.54
CA ARG A 392 8.05 -16.36 -15.54
C ARG A 392 7.01 -17.47 -15.65
N PHE A 393 7.28 -18.53 -16.41
CA PHE A 393 6.28 -19.56 -16.69
C PHE A 393 6.08 -20.57 -15.56
N GLN A 394 6.82 -20.46 -14.45
CA GLN A 394 6.77 -21.40 -13.33
C GLN A 394 6.87 -20.71 -11.98
N SER A 395 7.52 -19.55 -11.88
CA SER A 395 7.66 -18.77 -10.64
C SER A 395 6.85 -17.47 -10.75
N ASN A 396 5.54 -17.59 -10.98
CA ASN A 396 4.61 -16.46 -11.05
C ASN A 396 3.74 -16.40 -9.77
N PRO A 397 3.72 -15.26 -9.04
CA PRO A 397 2.80 -15.07 -7.93
C PRO A 397 1.31 -15.00 -8.33
N HIS A 398 1.00 -14.80 -9.62
CA HIS A 398 -0.35 -14.61 -10.16
C HIS A 398 -1.12 -13.52 -9.38
N ASP A 399 -2.35 -13.81 -9.00
CA ASP A 399 -3.29 -12.91 -8.32
C ASP A 399 -3.05 -12.80 -6.80
N ALA A 400 -2.05 -13.49 -6.24
CA ALA A 400 -1.74 -13.37 -4.82
C ALA A 400 -1.25 -11.96 -4.48
N ASN A 401 -1.62 -11.46 -3.29
CA ASN A 401 -0.94 -10.30 -2.73
C ASN A 401 0.53 -10.66 -2.51
N PHE A 402 1.44 -9.84 -3.02
CA PHE A 402 2.85 -10.13 -3.06
C PHE A 402 3.69 -9.10 -2.28
N HIS A 403 4.73 -9.58 -1.61
CA HIS A 403 5.72 -8.75 -0.96
C HIS A 403 7.15 -9.20 -1.28
N LEU A 404 8.04 -8.23 -1.50
CA LEU A 404 9.48 -8.47 -1.62
C LEU A 404 10.23 -7.71 -0.50
N LEU A 405 11.07 -8.42 0.26
CA LEU A 405 12.08 -7.84 1.15
C LEU A 405 13.47 -8.14 0.57
N PHE A 406 14.27 -7.11 0.31
CA PHE A 406 15.53 -7.31 -0.39
C PHE A 406 16.60 -6.33 0.10
N GLY A 407 17.82 -6.83 0.36
CA GLY A 407 18.94 -6.01 0.79
C GLY A 407 19.76 -5.49 -0.39
N ALA A 408 20.03 -4.19 -0.42
CA ALA A 408 20.82 -3.60 -1.51
C ALA A 408 22.29 -4.02 -1.51
N ALA A 409 22.78 -4.47 -0.35
CA ALA A 409 24.13 -5.01 -0.16
C ALA A 409 24.18 -6.54 -0.20
N ASP A 410 23.14 -7.21 -0.69
CA ASP A 410 23.09 -8.66 -0.86
C ASP A 410 24.25 -9.16 -1.76
N GLY A 411 25.05 -10.07 -1.20
CA GLY A 411 26.22 -10.66 -1.85
C GLY A 411 25.98 -12.03 -2.47
N ASP A 412 24.80 -12.63 -2.31
CA ASP A 412 24.41 -13.94 -2.87
C ASP A 412 23.43 -13.75 -4.04
N ASN A 413 22.35 -13.00 -3.80
CA ASN A 413 21.29 -12.65 -4.74
C ASN A 413 21.35 -11.17 -5.12
N GLY A 414 22.53 -10.68 -5.50
CA GLY A 414 22.83 -9.25 -5.60
C GLY A 414 22.17 -8.47 -6.75
N GLY A 415 21.25 -9.02 -7.53
CA GLY A 415 20.56 -8.28 -8.61
C GLY A 415 21.47 -7.84 -9.76
N TRP A 416 22.48 -8.64 -10.10
CA TRP A 416 23.41 -8.30 -11.18
C TRP A 416 22.74 -8.36 -12.56
N PRO A 417 23.04 -7.41 -13.46
CA PRO A 417 22.44 -7.35 -14.79
C PRO A 417 22.91 -8.48 -15.72
N ASP A 418 24.07 -9.11 -15.46
CA ASP A 418 24.53 -10.28 -16.22
C ASP A 418 24.00 -11.63 -15.68
N ARG A 419 23.17 -11.61 -14.63
CA ARG A 419 22.70 -12.82 -13.92
C ARG A 419 21.23 -12.75 -13.55
N GLU A 420 20.43 -13.08 -14.55
CA GLU A 420 19.00 -13.29 -14.45
C GLU A 420 18.54 -14.04 -13.20
N SER A 421 19.24 -15.11 -12.79
CA SER A 421 18.83 -15.96 -11.66
C SER A 421 18.88 -15.28 -10.30
N ASP A 422 19.59 -14.15 -10.22
CA ASP A 422 19.91 -13.45 -8.98
C ASP A 422 19.12 -12.12 -8.88
N ALA A 423 18.22 -11.87 -9.85
CA ALA A 423 17.41 -10.65 -9.95
C ALA A 423 16.05 -10.83 -9.26
N SER A 424 16.01 -10.48 -7.97
CA SER A 424 14.84 -10.61 -7.10
C SER A 424 13.60 -9.86 -7.61
N PHE A 425 13.79 -8.69 -8.27
CA PHE A 425 12.69 -7.86 -8.75
C PHE A 425 11.88 -8.53 -9.88
N HIS A 426 12.43 -9.51 -10.60
CA HIS A 426 11.66 -10.23 -11.63
C HIS A 426 10.42 -10.91 -11.06
N VAL A 427 10.56 -11.55 -9.89
CA VAL A 427 9.45 -12.20 -9.21
C VAL A 427 8.42 -11.17 -8.74
N PHE A 428 8.89 -10.03 -8.24
CA PHE A 428 8.04 -8.91 -7.85
C PHE A 428 7.24 -8.34 -9.03
N GLU A 429 7.89 -8.14 -10.17
CA GLU A 429 7.25 -7.55 -11.35
C GLU A 429 6.19 -8.44 -12.00
N ARG A 430 6.24 -9.75 -11.75
CA ARG A 430 5.26 -10.72 -12.26
C ARG A 430 3.98 -10.80 -11.45
N ALA A 431 3.96 -10.27 -10.23
CA ALA A 431 2.75 -10.27 -9.41
C ALA A 431 1.64 -9.44 -10.08
N GLU A 432 0.46 -10.05 -10.22
CA GLU A 432 -0.74 -9.45 -10.85
C GLU A 432 -1.71 -8.89 -9.80
N GLY A 433 -1.63 -9.36 -8.55
CA GLY A 433 -2.34 -8.81 -7.39
C GLY A 433 -1.72 -7.52 -6.84
N THR A 434 -2.14 -7.11 -5.64
CA THR A 434 -1.45 -6.02 -4.92
C THR A 434 -0.02 -6.45 -4.63
N ARG A 435 0.94 -5.60 -4.99
CA ARG A 435 2.37 -5.88 -4.77
C ARG A 435 3.04 -4.73 -4.05
N GLN A 436 3.92 -5.07 -3.11
CA GLN A 436 4.70 -4.09 -2.37
C GLN A 436 6.13 -4.58 -2.11
N ASN A 437 7.08 -3.68 -1.89
CA ASN A 437 8.45 -4.07 -1.53
C ASN A 437 9.06 -3.17 -0.46
N HIS A 438 10.12 -3.70 0.16
CA HIS A 438 11.04 -2.96 1.01
C HIS A 438 12.46 -3.30 0.56
N TYR A 439 13.13 -2.34 -0.05
CA TYR A 439 14.51 -2.45 -0.49
C TYR A 439 15.43 -1.73 0.50
N VAL A 440 16.19 -2.52 1.27
CA VAL A 440 16.89 -2.04 2.47
C VAL A 440 18.35 -1.78 2.14
N HIS A 441 18.76 -0.52 2.17
CA HIS A 441 20.15 -0.15 1.94
C HIS A 441 21.05 -0.70 3.03
N GLY A 442 22.24 -1.18 2.66
CA GLY A 442 23.22 -1.68 3.61
C GLY A 442 22.93 -3.05 4.24
N ALA A 443 21.77 -3.66 3.98
CA ALA A 443 21.44 -5.02 4.41
C ALA A 443 22.02 -6.06 3.44
N ASP A 444 22.59 -7.14 4.00
CA ASP A 444 23.05 -8.30 3.23
C ASP A 444 21.98 -9.41 3.10
N HIS A 445 22.34 -10.52 2.45
CA HIS A 445 21.42 -11.65 2.25
C HIS A 445 21.01 -12.29 3.59
N ASN A 446 21.97 -12.41 4.49
CA ASN A 446 21.89 -13.22 5.71
C ASN A 446 21.49 -12.43 6.96
N ASP A 447 21.27 -11.13 6.82
CA ASP A 447 20.76 -10.25 7.86
C ASP A 447 19.31 -10.60 8.22
N PHE A 448 18.53 -11.12 7.27
CA PHE A 448 17.14 -11.58 7.48
C PHE A 448 17.03 -13.02 8.01
N ASN A 449 18.10 -13.54 8.61
CA ASN A 449 18.08 -14.76 9.42
C ASN A 449 19.07 -14.63 10.59
N CYS A 450 19.07 -15.54 11.58
CA CYS A 450 19.91 -15.34 12.77
C CYS A 450 21.41 -15.59 12.55
N CYS A 451 21.79 -16.41 11.58
CA CYS A 451 22.96 -17.26 11.75
C CYS A 451 23.75 -17.54 10.46
N GLY A 452 23.28 -17.06 9.31
CA GLY A 452 24.03 -17.04 8.08
C GLY A 452 25.34 -16.25 8.25
N PHE A 453 26.31 -16.57 7.41
CA PHE A 453 27.55 -15.80 7.37
C PHE A 453 27.25 -14.41 6.80
N ASN A 454 28.00 -13.40 7.24
CA ASN A 454 27.91 -12.07 6.65
C ASN A 454 28.49 -12.13 5.23
N ASP A 455 27.66 -11.76 4.26
CA ASP A 455 27.99 -11.68 2.84
C ASP A 455 27.79 -10.28 2.28
N PHE A 456 27.85 -9.27 3.15
CA PHE A 456 27.77 -7.87 2.81
C PHE A 456 28.67 -7.51 1.62
N ALA A 457 28.03 -6.92 0.60
CA ALA A 457 28.66 -6.52 -0.65
C ALA A 457 28.41 -5.05 -0.97
N GLY A 458 28.35 -4.18 0.04
CA GLY A 458 28.17 -2.74 -0.11
C GLY A 458 29.45 -1.92 0.11
N PRO A 459 29.36 -0.57 0.04
CA PRO A 459 30.46 0.33 0.40
C PRO A 459 30.88 0.21 1.86
N ALA A 460 32.17 0.40 2.11
CA ALA A 460 32.71 0.36 3.48
C ALA A 460 32.02 1.40 4.38
N GLY A 461 31.49 0.95 5.52
CA GLY A 461 30.83 1.81 6.51
C GLY A 461 29.32 1.99 6.31
N THR A 462 28.72 1.34 5.32
CA THR A 462 27.27 1.40 5.06
C THR A 462 26.52 0.14 5.48
N GLU A 463 27.21 -0.85 6.04
CA GLU A 463 26.59 -2.08 6.56
C GLU A 463 25.74 -1.74 7.80
N ILE A 464 24.43 -1.98 7.72
CA ILE A 464 23.51 -1.82 8.87
C ILE A 464 23.52 -3.07 9.76
N GLY A 465 23.78 -4.23 9.13
CA GLY A 465 23.86 -5.53 9.76
C GLY A 465 22.53 -6.04 10.33
N ARG A 466 22.58 -7.31 10.72
CA ARG A 466 21.45 -8.13 11.17
C ARG A 466 20.52 -7.48 12.20
N ILE A 467 21.05 -6.76 13.18
CA ILE A 467 20.19 -6.20 14.25
C ILE A 467 19.21 -5.21 13.64
N GLU A 468 19.71 -4.30 12.81
CA GLU A 468 18.93 -3.22 12.23
C GLU A 468 18.01 -3.73 11.11
N ALA A 469 18.53 -4.53 10.19
CA ALA A 469 17.75 -5.16 9.13
C ALA A 469 16.57 -6.00 9.68
N GLN A 470 16.73 -6.62 10.85
CA GLN A 470 15.66 -7.37 11.49
C GLN A 470 14.59 -6.46 12.14
N GLN A 471 14.91 -5.23 12.51
CA GLN A 471 13.90 -4.26 12.95
C GLN A 471 13.01 -3.83 11.79
N VAL A 472 13.61 -3.55 10.62
CA VAL A 472 12.88 -3.30 9.38
C VAL A 472 11.96 -4.49 9.07
N ALA A 473 12.51 -5.71 9.04
CA ALA A 473 11.72 -6.91 8.75
C ALA A 473 10.54 -7.10 9.73
N LYS A 474 10.74 -6.89 11.04
CA LYS A 474 9.66 -7.04 12.03
C LYS A 474 8.53 -6.05 11.79
N GLY A 475 8.85 -4.76 11.69
CA GLY A 475 7.84 -3.73 11.48
C GLY A 475 7.08 -3.92 10.16
N THR A 476 7.80 -4.22 9.07
CA THR A 476 7.21 -4.54 7.76
C THR A 476 6.27 -5.75 7.84
N TYR A 477 6.73 -6.88 8.40
CA TYR A 477 5.90 -8.08 8.46
C TYR A 477 4.69 -7.93 9.37
N LEU A 478 4.82 -7.19 10.48
CA LEU A 478 3.68 -6.91 11.35
C LEU A 478 2.63 -6.07 10.60
N ALA A 479 3.06 -5.01 9.91
CA ALA A 479 2.18 -4.16 9.10
C ALA A 479 1.47 -4.95 7.99
N LEU A 480 2.22 -5.73 7.21
CA LEU A 480 1.67 -6.60 6.15
C LEU A 480 0.61 -7.55 6.71
N LEU A 481 0.95 -8.28 7.76
CA LEU A 481 0.07 -9.31 8.29
C LEU A 481 -1.15 -8.71 9.00
N HIS A 482 -1.05 -7.53 9.61
CA HIS A 482 -2.21 -6.85 10.18
C HIS A 482 -3.13 -6.28 9.10
N HIS A 483 -2.57 -5.76 8.01
CA HIS A 483 -3.36 -5.32 6.87
C HIS A 483 -4.12 -6.50 6.23
N TYR A 484 -3.42 -7.54 5.79
CA TYR A 484 -4.05 -8.64 5.04
C TYR A 484 -4.83 -9.64 5.89
N ALA A 485 -4.45 -9.86 7.16
CA ALA A 485 -5.16 -10.82 8.00
C ALA A 485 -6.27 -10.19 8.86
N TRP A 486 -6.19 -8.90 9.16
CA TRP A 486 -7.12 -8.22 10.07
C TRP A 486 -7.76 -6.96 9.49
N GLY A 487 -7.41 -6.54 8.27
CA GLY A 487 -8.00 -5.35 7.64
C GLY A 487 -7.58 -4.04 8.32
N SER A 488 -6.40 -3.99 8.93
CA SER A 488 -5.96 -2.77 9.63
C SER A 488 -5.53 -1.69 8.64
N GLU A 489 -6.27 -0.59 8.60
CA GLU A 489 -5.96 0.57 7.76
C GLU A 489 -4.68 1.29 8.22
N ALA A 490 -4.48 1.41 9.54
CA ALA A 490 -3.25 1.95 10.09
C ALA A 490 -2.01 1.12 9.70
N ALA A 491 -2.13 -0.21 9.73
CA ALA A 491 -1.07 -1.09 9.27
C ALA A 491 -0.77 -0.94 7.78
N ARG A 492 -1.80 -0.68 6.96
CA ARG A 492 -1.63 -0.44 5.53
C ARG A 492 -0.85 0.84 5.25
N GLU A 493 -1.02 1.90 6.04
CA GLU A 493 -0.31 3.16 5.83
C GLU A 493 1.22 3.00 5.99
N PHE A 494 1.68 2.08 6.84
CA PHE A 494 3.09 1.67 6.93
C PHE A 494 3.63 0.97 5.66
N LEU A 495 2.78 0.61 4.70
CA LEU A 495 3.18 -0.08 3.47
C LEU A 495 3.31 0.85 2.27
N TRP A 496 2.67 2.02 2.29
CA TRP A 496 2.65 2.94 1.14
C TRP A 496 3.12 4.36 1.42
N ARG A 497 3.04 4.85 2.68
CA ARG A 497 3.53 6.21 2.98
C ARG A 497 5.05 6.26 2.76
N GLN A 498 5.63 7.44 2.67
CA GLN A 498 7.09 7.60 2.55
C GLN A 498 7.78 7.11 3.84
N TYR A 499 8.88 6.36 3.75
CA TYR A 499 9.51 5.68 4.89
C TYR A 499 9.99 6.67 5.96
N GLU A 500 10.46 7.82 5.50
CA GLU A 500 11.00 8.94 6.26
C GLU A 500 9.91 9.55 7.17
N THR A 501 8.65 9.49 6.71
CA THR A 501 7.47 10.03 7.41
C THR A 501 6.73 9.00 8.26
N LEU A 502 6.88 7.70 7.96
CA LEU A 502 6.32 6.59 8.73
C LEU A 502 7.18 5.35 8.61
N ARG A 503 8.05 5.20 9.59
CA ARG A 503 8.83 3.99 9.82
C ARG A 503 8.49 3.39 11.17
N PRO A 504 8.72 2.08 11.36
CA PRO A 504 8.72 1.46 12.68
C PRO A 504 9.61 2.24 13.66
N ILE A 505 9.12 2.49 14.88
CA ILE A 505 9.83 3.31 15.90
C ILE A 505 11.21 2.73 16.22
N GLY A 506 11.33 1.40 16.30
CA GLY A 506 12.59 0.73 16.59
C GLY A 506 13.59 0.62 15.44
N VAL A 507 13.33 1.25 14.29
CA VAL A 507 14.27 1.38 13.16
C VAL A 507 14.99 2.74 13.27
N ASP A 508 16.31 2.72 13.06
CA ASP A 508 17.15 3.92 13.07
C ASP A 508 16.66 4.93 12.02
N ALA A 509 16.76 6.22 12.35
CA ALA A 509 16.38 7.30 11.46
C ALA A 509 17.26 7.37 10.20
N ASP A 510 18.50 6.88 10.29
CA ASP A 510 19.46 6.87 9.19
C ASP A 510 19.33 5.60 8.31
N THR A 511 18.45 4.65 8.65
CA THR A 511 18.19 3.45 7.83
C THR A 511 17.32 3.81 6.63
N ILE A 512 17.91 3.76 5.44
CA ILE A 512 17.21 4.01 4.16
C ILE A 512 16.50 2.73 3.71
N VAL A 513 15.20 2.87 3.44
CA VAL A 513 14.36 1.79 2.92
C VAL A 513 13.47 2.36 1.82
N ASP A 514 13.81 2.03 0.57
CA ASP A 514 12.95 2.36 -0.56
C ASP A 514 11.73 1.42 -0.57
N ARG A 515 10.55 1.98 -0.87
CA ARG A 515 9.26 1.30 -0.81
C ARG A 515 8.45 1.49 -2.08
N GLU A 516 8.05 0.36 -2.64
CA GLU A 516 6.98 0.33 -3.65
C GLU A 516 5.70 -0.20 -3.05
N TYR A 517 4.60 0.40 -3.48
CA TYR A 517 3.27 -0.13 -3.26
C TYR A 517 2.43 0.12 -4.50
N ARG A 518 1.90 -0.96 -5.08
CA ARG A 518 0.96 -0.92 -6.19
C ARG A 518 -0.25 -1.78 -5.85
N THR A 519 -1.41 -1.12 -5.79
CA THR A 519 -2.70 -1.78 -5.66
C THR A 519 -2.97 -2.64 -6.89
N GLY A 520 -3.44 -3.87 -6.68
CA GLY A 520 -3.87 -4.75 -7.76
C GLY A 520 -5.05 -4.16 -8.56
N PRO A 521 -5.37 -4.73 -9.72
CA PRO A 521 -6.50 -4.28 -10.52
C PRO A 521 -7.82 -4.42 -9.75
N GLY A 522 -8.64 -3.37 -9.77
CA GLY A 522 -9.92 -3.36 -9.06
C GLY A 522 -10.76 -2.13 -9.39
N PRO A 523 -12.04 -2.09 -8.98
CA PRO A 523 -12.95 -0.98 -9.30
C PRO A 523 -12.47 0.37 -8.74
N GLY A 524 -11.71 0.37 -7.64
CA GLY A 524 -11.16 1.58 -7.02
C GLY A 524 -9.83 2.05 -7.60
N VAL A 525 -9.43 1.58 -8.79
CA VAL A 525 -8.21 2.02 -9.49
C VAL A 525 -8.55 2.34 -10.95
N VAL A 526 -8.15 3.53 -11.40
CA VAL A 526 -8.23 3.94 -12.81
C VAL A 526 -6.83 4.21 -13.32
N VAL A 527 -6.39 3.38 -14.26
CA VAL A 527 -5.10 3.51 -14.94
C VAL A 527 -5.19 4.59 -16.02
N ILE A 528 -4.28 5.57 -15.97
CA ILE A 528 -4.03 6.52 -17.05
C ILE A 528 -2.98 5.92 -17.99
N ASP A 529 -1.86 5.47 -17.43
CA ASP A 529 -0.86 4.71 -18.16
C ASP A 529 -0.27 3.60 -17.30
N ASP A 530 -0.19 2.38 -17.85
CA ASP A 530 0.53 1.27 -17.22
C ASP A 530 1.81 0.92 -17.99
N PHE A 531 2.06 1.56 -19.15
CA PHE A 531 3.19 1.27 -20.05
C PHE A 531 3.26 -0.20 -20.54
N GLN A 532 2.24 -1.01 -20.27
CA GLN A 532 2.14 -2.42 -20.68
C GLN A 532 1.16 -2.58 -21.84
N GLY A 533 -0.01 -1.94 -21.76
CA GLY A 533 -1.11 -2.07 -22.71
C GLY A 533 -0.92 -1.27 -24.00
N GLN A 534 -0.12 -0.21 -23.94
CA GLN A 534 0.23 0.67 -25.06
C GLN A 534 1.72 0.99 -25.00
N SER A 535 2.41 0.91 -26.15
CA SER A 535 3.86 1.09 -26.21
C SER A 535 4.33 2.33 -26.99
N ALA A 536 3.39 3.21 -27.35
CA ALA A 536 3.71 4.44 -28.04
C ALA A 536 3.94 5.53 -27.00
N ILE A 537 5.15 6.10 -26.96
CA ILE A 537 5.52 7.18 -26.02
C ILE A 537 4.69 8.47 -26.14
N THR A 538 3.76 8.54 -27.10
CA THR A 538 2.88 9.69 -27.38
C THR A 538 1.42 9.39 -27.09
N MET A 539 1.09 8.23 -26.51
CA MET A 539 -0.26 7.84 -26.17
C MET A 539 -0.28 6.94 -24.95
N SER A 540 -1.11 7.26 -23.97
CA SER A 540 -1.24 6.50 -22.74
C SER A 540 -2.05 5.22 -22.95
N SER A 541 -1.94 4.30 -22.00
CA SER A 541 -2.73 3.06 -22.02
C SER A 541 -4.24 3.29 -21.92
N SER A 542 -4.69 4.41 -21.31
CA SER A 542 -6.09 4.86 -21.32
C SER A 542 -6.53 5.49 -22.67
N GLY A 543 -5.60 5.64 -23.62
CA GLY A 543 -5.85 6.20 -24.95
C GLY A 543 -5.75 7.73 -25.05
N GLY A 544 -5.26 8.41 -24.01
CA GLY A 544 -5.01 9.86 -24.03
C GLY A 544 -3.70 10.20 -24.74
N ALA A 545 -3.58 11.41 -25.29
CA ALA A 545 -2.30 11.89 -25.81
C ALA A 545 -1.26 12.05 -24.69
N VAL A 546 -0.02 11.67 -24.97
CA VAL A 546 1.14 11.97 -24.13
C VAL A 546 2.03 12.96 -24.85
N THR A 547 2.32 14.09 -24.22
CA THR A 547 3.16 15.16 -24.78
C THR A 547 4.29 15.48 -23.82
N PHE A 548 5.49 15.74 -24.36
CA PHE A 548 6.67 15.95 -23.54
C PHE A 548 7.76 16.70 -24.33
N ASP A 549 8.70 17.28 -23.59
CA ASP A 549 9.94 17.86 -24.13
C ASP A 549 11.19 17.41 -23.33
N VAL A 550 11.04 16.41 -22.44
CA VAL A 550 12.16 15.72 -21.79
C VAL A 550 13.10 15.06 -22.82
N GLY A 551 14.37 14.97 -22.44
CA GLY A 551 15.42 14.32 -23.22
C GLY A 551 15.33 12.79 -23.19
N ASN A 552 15.81 12.17 -24.27
CA ASN A 552 16.04 10.73 -24.37
C ASN A 552 14.88 9.82 -23.90
N ALA A 553 13.64 10.25 -24.11
CA ALA A 553 12.45 9.49 -23.77
C ALA A 553 12.41 8.15 -24.54
N VAL A 554 12.44 7.04 -23.80
CA VAL A 554 12.37 5.68 -24.35
C VAL A 554 11.47 4.84 -23.47
N GLU A 555 10.46 4.22 -24.07
CA GLU A 555 9.67 3.21 -23.39
C GLU A 555 10.07 1.82 -23.90
N THR A 556 10.54 0.98 -23.00
CA THR A 556 10.93 -0.39 -23.31
C THR A 556 10.84 -1.27 -22.06
N GLN A 557 11.20 -2.53 -22.22
CA GLN A 557 11.24 -3.52 -21.16
C GLN A 557 12.26 -3.14 -20.07
N PHE A 558 11.97 -3.49 -18.83
CA PHE A 558 12.86 -3.29 -17.68
C PHE A 558 14.03 -4.28 -17.61
N ASP A 559 14.75 -4.38 -18.72
CA ASP A 559 15.85 -5.31 -18.96
C ASP A 559 17.11 -4.52 -19.35
N ASP A 560 18.20 -4.76 -18.64
CA ASP A 560 19.55 -4.28 -18.95
C ASP A 560 20.15 -5.20 -20.01
N THR A 561 20.36 -4.66 -21.20
CA THR A 561 20.65 -5.47 -22.38
C THR A 561 22.14 -5.71 -22.62
N ASP A 562 23.01 -5.00 -21.90
CA ASP A 562 24.45 -5.11 -22.03
C ASP A 562 25.15 -5.85 -20.88
N GLY A 563 24.40 -6.18 -19.83
CA GLY A 563 24.83 -6.98 -18.68
C GLY A 563 25.79 -6.21 -17.77
N THR A 564 25.75 -4.89 -17.76
CA THR A 564 26.63 -4.06 -16.94
C THR A 564 25.94 -2.79 -16.48
N PHE A 565 26.13 -2.43 -15.22
CA PHE A 565 25.69 -1.13 -14.71
C PHE A 565 26.51 0.04 -15.28
N THR A 566 27.43 -0.18 -16.24
CA THR A 566 28.18 0.93 -16.84
C THR A 566 27.27 1.72 -17.75
N TRP A 567 26.89 2.92 -17.33
CA TRP A 567 26.05 3.79 -18.14
C TRP A 567 26.59 3.98 -19.57
N THR A 568 25.72 3.75 -20.55
CA THR A 568 25.93 4.08 -21.95
C THR A 568 24.62 4.56 -22.59
N PRO A 569 24.65 5.61 -23.43
CA PRO A 569 23.43 6.04 -24.15
C PRO A 569 22.92 5.01 -25.17
N ALA A 570 23.68 3.95 -25.43
CA ALA A 570 23.24 2.84 -26.29
C ALA A 570 22.27 1.89 -25.60
N ASP A 571 22.22 1.88 -24.27
CA ASP A 571 21.28 1.10 -23.47
C ASP A 571 20.50 2.03 -22.52
N PRO A 572 19.34 2.55 -22.96
CA PRO A 572 18.52 3.45 -22.15
C PRO A 572 18.05 2.83 -20.82
N MET A 573 18.00 1.49 -20.71
CA MET A 573 17.57 0.77 -19.51
C MET A 573 18.74 0.27 -18.67
N ASN A 574 19.94 0.83 -18.83
CA ASN A 574 21.08 0.48 -17.98
C ASN A 574 20.68 0.49 -16.49
N GLY A 575 21.00 -0.63 -15.84
CA GLY A 575 20.73 -0.90 -14.43
C GLY A 575 19.31 -1.32 -14.08
N MET A 576 18.45 -1.51 -15.07
CA MET A 576 17.13 -2.08 -14.87
C MET A 576 17.21 -3.61 -14.88
N SER A 577 17.26 -4.22 -13.69
CA SER A 577 17.27 -5.69 -13.49
C SER A 577 15.91 -6.17 -12.96
N ARG A 578 14.82 -5.68 -13.57
CA ARG A 578 13.44 -5.90 -13.09
C ARG A 578 12.60 -6.77 -14.02
N GLY A 579 13.06 -7.05 -15.24
CA GLY A 579 12.45 -8.02 -16.12
C GLY A 579 13.49 -8.74 -16.97
N ARG A 580 13.19 -10.01 -17.30
CA ARG A 580 13.93 -10.81 -18.28
C ARG A 580 13.48 -10.52 -19.69
N PRO A 581 14.23 -10.95 -20.73
CA PRO A 581 13.77 -10.87 -22.12
C PRO A 581 12.39 -11.51 -22.43
N ASP A 582 11.90 -12.43 -21.60
CA ASP A 582 10.59 -13.09 -21.74
C ASP A 582 9.51 -12.60 -20.74
N ASP A 583 9.87 -11.66 -19.86
CA ASP A 583 8.90 -10.87 -19.09
C ASP A 583 8.20 -9.85 -19.99
N LEU A 584 7.19 -9.15 -19.45
CA LEU A 584 6.47 -8.10 -20.18
C LEU A 584 6.62 -6.74 -19.55
N THR A 585 7.25 -6.64 -18.38
CA THR A 585 7.28 -5.41 -17.59
C THR A 585 8.09 -4.34 -18.30
N ARG A 586 7.45 -3.20 -18.50
CA ARG A 586 7.98 -2.04 -19.21
C ARG A 586 7.79 -0.76 -18.40
N GLY A 587 8.48 0.28 -18.82
CA GLY A 587 8.21 1.65 -18.41
C GLY A 587 8.93 2.65 -19.30
N LEU A 588 8.74 3.92 -18.98
CA LEU A 588 9.32 5.05 -19.69
C LEU A 588 10.53 5.58 -18.92
N VAL A 589 11.69 5.66 -19.57
CA VAL A 589 12.88 6.37 -19.07
C VAL A 589 13.09 7.67 -19.82
N PHE A 590 13.53 8.71 -19.12
CA PHE A 590 13.86 10.02 -19.71
C PHE A 590 14.79 10.81 -18.78
N ASP A 591 15.36 11.90 -19.29
CA ASP A 591 16.26 12.78 -18.53
C ASP A 591 16.07 14.27 -18.87
N TRP A 592 16.64 15.12 -18.02
CA TRP A 592 16.79 16.56 -18.25
C TRP A 592 18.14 17.02 -17.71
N ASP A 593 18.74 18.00 -18.39
CA ASP A 593 20.05 18.54 -18.05
C ASP A 593 19.92 19.82 -17.21
N ALA A 594 21.01 20.19 -16.52
CA ALA A 594 21.05 21.41 -15.72
C ALA A 594 20.72 22.66 -16.55
N GLY A 595 19.64 23.34 -16.17
CA GLY A 595 19.15 24.55 -16.83
C GLY A 595 17.98 24.31 -17.80
N ASP A 596 17.60 23.06 -18.03
CA ASP A 596 16.38 22.72 -18.73
C ASP A 596 15.14 23.09 -17.91
N VAL A 597 14.04 23.32 -18.64
CA VAL A 597 12.69 23.36 -18.11
C VAL A 597 11.90 22.40 -18.99
N ALA A 598 11.57 21.23 -18.44
CA ALA A 598 11.01 20.12 -19.20
C ALA A 598 9.73 19.57 -18.56
N PHE A 599 8.97 18.79 -19.30
CA PHE A 599 7.74 18.17 -18.81
C PHE A 599 7.39 16.85 -19.51
N LEU A 600 6.53 16.07 -18.84
CA LEU A 600 5.79 14.93 -19.37
C LEU A 600 4.31 15.09 -18.98
N GLU A 601 3.41 15.14 -19.96
CA GLU A 601 1.99 15.42 -19.75
C GLU A 601 1.12 14.31 -20.36
N PHE A 602 0.24 13.75 -19.52
CA PHE A 602 -0.76 12.77 -19.86
C PHE A 602 -2.14 13.45 -19.99
N GLU A 603 -2.78 13.30 -21.14
CA GLU A 603 -4.19 13.68 -21.30
C GLU A 603 -5.09 12.72 -20.51
N VAL A 604 -5.99 13.29 -19.70
CA VAL A 604 -7.09 12.54 -19.11
C VAL A 604 -8.26 12.57 -20.10
N VAL A 605 -8.53 11.41 -20.70
CA VAL A 605 -9.58 11.26 -21.71
C VAL A 605 -10.95 11.61 -21.13
N PRO A 606 -11.91 12.14 -21.93
CA PRO A 606 -13.21 12.62 -21.46
C PRO A 606 -13.98 11.67 -20.54
N ALA A 607 -13.82 10.35 -20.71
CA ALA A 607 -14.51 9.34 -19.91
C ALA A 607 -13.95 9.17 -18.47
N LEU A 608 -12.75 9.69 -18.20
CA LEU A 608 -12.02 9.51 -16.93
C LEU A 608 -11.78 10.84 -16.19
N ARG A 609 -12.41 11.94 -16.63
CA ARG A 609 -12.11 13.28 -16.12
C ARG A 609 -12.73 13.61 -14.77
N ASP A 610 -13.83 12.95 -14.41
CA ASP A 610 -14.40 13.09 -13.07
C ASP A 610 -13.62 12.20 -12.13
N VAL A 611 -12.78 12.82 -11.30
CA VAL A 611 -11.89 12.10 -10.37
C VAL A 611 -12.29 12.30 -8.91
N ARG A 612 -13.48 12.84 -8.65
CA ARG A 612 -13.94 13.16 -7.28
C ARG A 612 -14.17 11.94 -6.40
N ASP A 613 -14.39 10.78 -7.00
CA ASP A 613 -14.54 9.51 -6.28
C ASP A 613 -13.19 8.90 -5.88
N PHE A 614 -12.07 9.38 -6.42
CA PHE A 614 -10.72 8.91 -6.06
C PHE A 614 -10.09 9.78 -4.98
N ARG A 615 -9.25 9.15 -4.15
CA ARG A 615 -8.53 9.84 -3.07
C ARG A 615 -7.16 10.32 -3.52
N TYR A 616 -6.45 9.50 -4.30
CA TYR A 616 -5.06 9.75 -4.67
C TYR A 616 -4.87 9.78 -6.19
N LEU A 617 -3.97 10.66 -6.63
CA LEU A 617 -3.12 10.42 -7.79
C LEU A 617 -1.88 9.65 -7.31
N SER A 618 -1.55 8.55 -7.97
CA SER A 618 -0.37 7.75 -7.66
C SER A 618 0.40 7.39 -8.93
N PHE A 619 1.71 7.34 -8.80
CA PHE A 619 2.64 6.83 -9.80
C PHE A 619 3.89 6.33 -9.08
N ARG A 620 4.62 5.41 -9.70
CA ARG A 620 5.93 4.97 -9.23
C ARG A 620 7.04 5.54 -10.10
N ALA A 621 8.15 5.92 -9.46
CA ALA A 621 9.32 6.44 -10.14
C ALA A 621 10.62 5.90 -9.53
N CYS A 622 11.66 5.74 -10.33
CA CYS A 622 13.02 5.44 -9.85
C CYS A 622 14.04 6.39 -10.46
N GLN A 623 15.16 6.61 -9.79
CA GLN A 623 16.31 7.26 -10.43
C GLN A 623 17.09 6.27 -11.32
N GLY A 624 17.62 6.75 -12.45
CA GLY A 624 18.47 5.94 -13.31
C GLY A 624 19.88 5.80 -12.75
N THR A 625 20.27 4.61 -12.31
CA THR A 625 21.59 4.33 -11.72
C THR A 625 22.75 4.73 -12.63
N ARG A 626 23.81 5.30 -12.05
CA ARG A 626 25.07 5.68 -12.73
C ARG A 626 24.95 6.63 -13.92
N HIS A 627 23.77 7.15 -14.22
CA HIS A 627 23.59 8.18 -15.24
C HIS A 627 24.32 9.46 -14.84
N PRO A 628 24.96 10.20 -15.77
CA PRO A 628 25.66 11.45 -15.46
C PRO A 628 24.81 12.45 -14.67
N ASN A 629 23.54 12.61 -15.02
CA ASN A 629 22.63 13.56 -14.35
C ASN A 629 22.20 13.07 -12.95
N THR A 630 22.11 11.76 -12.73
CA THR A 630 21.88 11.17 -11.40
C THR A 630 23.10 11.38 -10.51
N ILE A 631 24.31 11.09 -11.04
CA ILE A 631 25.58 11.23 -10.30
C ILE A 631 25.97 12.69 -10.04
N ALA A 632 25.46 13.63 -10.82
CA ALA A 632 25.69 15.07 -10.59
C ALA A 632 24.97 15.60 -9.34
N VAL A 633 23.87 14.95 -8.95
CA VAL A 633 22.98 15.36 -7.86
C VAL A 633 23.25 14.52 -6.60
N LEU A 634 23.16 13.18 -6.70
CA LEU A 634 23.35 12.24 -5.57
C LEU A 634 22.60 12.66 -4.29
N GLU A 635 21.29 12.78 -4.44
CA GLU A 635 20.29 13.03 -3.39
C GLU A 635 18.92 12.61 -3.93
N ASP A 636 17.91 12.65 -3.07
CA ASP A 636 16.52 12.43 -3.47
C ASP A 636 16.11 13.38 -4.59
N LEU A 637 15.55 12.81 -5.65
CA LEU A 637 15.11 13.58 -6.78
C LEU A 637 13.70 14.10 -6.53
N THR A 638 13.47 15.40 -6.75
CA THR A 638 12.14 16.01 -6.63
C THR A 638 11.73 16.68 -7.93
N PHE A 639 10.42 16.71 -8.18
CA PHE A 639 9.81 17.41 -9.30
C PHE A 639 8.38 17.85 -8.96
N THR A 640 7.74 18.61 -9.84
CA THR A 640 6.40 19.15 -9.59
C THR A 640 5.36 18.39 -10.39
N VAL A 641 4.26 18.04 -9.74
CA VAL A 641 3.06 17.49 -10.37
C VAL A 641 2.04 18.60 -10.50
N THR A 642 1.55 18.83 -11.71
CA THR A 642 0.57 19.85 -12.05
C THR A 642 -0.67 19.20 -12.65
N LEU A 643 -1.82 19.47 -12.03
CA LEU A 643 -3.13 19.09 -12.56
C LEU A 643 -3.71 20.25 -13.37
N ARG A 644 -4.41 19.94 -14.47
CA ARG A 644 -5.14 20.92 -15.29
C ARG A 644 -6.54 20.45 -15.60
N ASP A 645 -7.55 21.28 -15.35
CA ASP A 645 -8.95 20.98 -15.71
C ASP A 645 -9.32 21.38 -17.15
N GLY A 646 -10.53 21.03 -17.58
CA GLY A 646 -11.05 21.34 -18.90
C GLY A 646 -11.30 22.83 -19.17
N ALA A 647 -11.37 23.66 -18.13
CA ALA A 647 -11.41 25.12 -18.23
C ALA A 647 -10.00 25.75 -18.33
N GLY A 648 -8.95 24.97 -18.08
CA GLY A 648 -7.56 25.38 -18.13
C GLY A 648 -7.01 25.94 -16.82
N ALA A 649 -7.74 25.80 -15.70
CA ALA A 649 -7.19 26.09 -14.38
C ALA A 649 -6.21 25.00 -13.96
N THR A 650 -5.16 25.39 -13.23
CA THR A 650 -4.07 24.51 -12.84
C THR A 650 -3.75 24.62 -11.35
N SER A 651 -3.25 23.52 -10.78
CA SER A 651 -2.67 23.50 -9.42
C SER A 651 -1.45 22.58 -9.41
N SER A 652 -0.43 22.95 -8.64
CA SER A 652 0.91 22.36 -8.73
C SER A 652 1.46 22.04 -7.35
N ILE A 653 1.95 20.82 -7.16
CA ILE A 653 2.56 20.34 -5.90
C ILE A 653 3.93 19.74 -6.22
N ASN A 654 4.98 20.23 -5.56
CA ASN A 654 6.29 19.57 -5.61
C ASN A 654 6.29 18.34 -4.69
N ILE A 655 6.71 17.19 -5.19
CA ILE A 655 6.65 15.92 -4.44
C ILE A 655 7.49 15.95 -3.16
N GLY A 656 8.57 16.74 -3.15
CA GLY A 656 9.45 16.88 -1.98
C GLY A 656 8.84 17.62 -0.81
N VAL A 657 7.67 18.25 -0.99
CA VAL A 657 6.98 18.93 0.11
C VAL A 657 6.51 17.96 1.20
N TYR A 658 6.32 16.68 0.86
CA TYR A 658 5.88 15.63 1.79
C TYR A 658 7.02 15.01 2.60
N GLY A 659 8.25 15.52 2.47
CA GLY A 659 9.39 15.10 3.28
C GLY A 659 10.23 13.96 2.70
N GLY A 660 10.06 13.65 1.40
CA GLY A 660 10.85 12.65 0.66
C GLY A 660 11.11 13.10 -0.78
N GLY A 661 11.23 12.15 -1.70
CA GLY A 661 11.48 12.38 -3.12
C GLY A 661 11.42 11.07 -3.88
N VAL A 662 12.24 10.92 -4.91
CA VAL A 662 12.58 9.59 -5.45
C VAL A 662 13.98 9.28 -4.94
N GLU A 663 14.09 8.26 -4.08
CA GLU A 663 15.34 7.87 -3.39
C GLU A 663 16.54 7.71 -4.34
N GLU A 664 17.74 8.02 -3.86
CA GLU A 664 18.97 7.80 -4.63
C GLU A 664 19.38 6.32 -4.67
N PRO A 665 19.85 5.78 -5.82
CA PRO A 665 20.23 4.37 -5.88
C PRO A 665 21.35 4.03 -4.90
N TYR A 666 21.29 2.86 -4.25
CA TYR A 666 22.34 2.44 -3.32
C TYR A 666 23.75 2.51 -3.95
N GLN A 667 24.67 3.20 -3.30
CA GLN A 667 25.98 3.61 -3.84
C GLN A 667 27.02 2.47 -3.91
N ARG A 668 26.64 1.30 -4.43
CA ARG A 668 27.47 0.09 -4.56
C ARG A 668 28.35 0.14 -5.81
N THR A 669 29.49 -0.56 -5.76
CA THR A 669 30.39 -0.77 -6.90
C THR A 669 30.38 -2.23 -7.35
N GLY A 670 30.83 -2.50 -8.58
CA GLY A 670 30.82 -3.83 -9.18
C GLY A 670 30.02 -3.86 -10.48
N SER A 671 30.14 -4.97 -11.23
CA SER A 671 29.49 -5.21 -12.53
C SER A 671 29.44 -3.99 -13.45
N GLY A 672 30.61 -3.36 -13.64
CA GLY A 672 30.77 -2.16 -14.47
C GLY A 672 31.65 -1.08 -13.83
N VAL A 673 31.75 0.05 -14.51
CA VAL A 673 32.40 1.28 -14.03
C VAL A 673 31.33 2.22 -13.47
N GLY A 674 31.62 2.86 -12.32
CA GLY A 674 30.72 3.80 -11.66
C GLY A 674 30.32 3.34 -10.26
N ILE A 675 29.44 4.13 -9.64
CA ILE A 675 28.88 3.91 -8.30
C ILE A 675 27.36 4.07 -8.42
N GLY A 676 26.60 3.14 -7.82
CA GLY A 676 25.16 2.99 -7.97
C GLY A 676 24.83 1.53 -8.28
N TRP A 677 23.66 1.06 -7.87
CA TRP A 677 23.25 -0.34 -8.02
C TRP A 677 21.99 -0.48 -8.86
N GLN A 678 20.93 -1.07 -8.33
CA GLN A 678 19.66 -1.29 -9.02
C GLN A 678 18.84 0.00 -9.10
N ASN A 679 18.01 0.10 -10.14
CA ASN A 679 16.98 1.12 -10.24
C ASN A 679 15.81 0.73 -9.30
N GLU A 680 15.72 1.44 -8.19
CA GLU A 680 14.79 1.21 -7.09
C GLU A 680 13.63 2.18 -7.22
N PHE A 681 12.43 1.62 -7.44
CA PHE A 681 11.23 2.41 -7.67
C PHE A 681 10.62 2.74 -6.32
N GLU A 682 9.95 3.89 -6.28
CA GLU A 682 9.27 4.36 -5.11
C GLU A 682 7.84 4.80 -5.48
N ALA A 683 6.88 4.53 -4.60
CA ALA A 683 5.51 4.97 -4.81
C ALA A 683 5.28 6.41 -4.34
N ILE A 684 4.93 7.29 -5.27
CA ILE A 684 4.48 8.65 -5.00
C ILE A 684 2.96 8.69 -4.99
N ARG A 685 2.40 9.33 -3.95
CA ARG A 685 0.96 9.49 -3.73
C ARG A 685 0.62 10.89 -3.29
N ILE A 686 -0.29 11.53 -4.02
CA ILE A 686 -0.74 12.89 -3.75
C ILE A 686 -2.26 12.86 -3.62
N ARG A 687 -2.79 13.36 -2.49
CA ARG A 687 -4.24 13.47 -2.32
C ARG A 687 -4.79 14.45 -3.35
N LEU A 688 -5.87 14.09 -4.04
CA LEU A 688 -6.47 14.95 -5.06
C LEU A 688 -7.01 16.26 -4.46
N THR A 689 -7.54 16.18 -3.23
CA THR A 689 -8.03 17.34 -2.48
C THR A 689 -6.94 18.35 -2.13
N ASP A 690 -5.68 17.93 -2.02
CA ASP A 690 -4.56 18.84 -1.74
C ASP A 690 -4.32 19.83 -2.88
N PHE A 691 -4.69 19.48 -4.12
CA PHE A 691 -4.63 20.42 -5.24
C PHE A 691 -5.68 21.55 -5.15
N ARG A 692 -6.70 21.43 -4.29
CA ARG A 692 -7.80 22.41 -4.13
C ARG A 692 -7.62 23.40 -2.98
N ARG A 693 -6.53 23.26 -2.20
CA ARG A 693 -6.29 24.09 -1.00
C ARG A 693 -6.17 25.57 -1.31
N ASN A 694 -6.60 26.41 -0.38
CA ASN A 694 -6.48 27.88 -0.48
C ASN A 694 -7.15 28.44 -1.74
N ASP A 695 -8.39 28.03 -1.99
CA ASP A 695 -9.25 28.51 -3.08
C ASP A 695 -8.67 28.33 -4.48
N THR A 696 -7.91 27.24 -4.73
CA THR A 696 -7.53 26.97 -6.12
C THR A 696 -8.80 26.75 -6.96
N PRO A 697 -8.86 27.29 -8.19
CA PRO A 697 -10.03 27.14 -9.04
C PRO A 697 -10.12 25.76 -9.72
N LEU A 698 -9.24 24.82 -9.37
CA LEU A 698 -9.15 23.52 -10.03
C LEU A 698 -10.44 22.72 -9.83
N ASP A 699 -11.05 22.31 -10.94
CA ASP A 699 -12.23 21.46 -10.95
C ASP A 699 -11.87 19.97 -11.14
N LEU A 700 -11.98 19.18 -10.07
CA LEU A 700 -11.75 17.73 -10.12
C LEU A 700 -12.86 16.95 -10.82
N SER A 701 -13.99 17.58 -11.20
CA SER A 701 -15.05 16.93 -11.98
C SER A 701 -14.79 16.91 -13.50
N ASP A 702 -13.81 17.69 -13.98
CA ASP A 702 -13.39 17.75 -15.39
C ASP A 702 -11.87 17.88 -15.50
N LEU A 703 -11.12 17.00 -14.83
CA LEU A 703 -9.67 16.99 -14.91
C LEU A 703 -9.22 16.58 -16.33
N ALA A 704 -8.46 17.43 -17.02
CA ALA A 704 -8.09 17.24 -18.42
C ALA A 704 -6.65 16.76 -18.63
N ALA A 705 -5.73 17.01 -17.69
CA ALA A 705 -4.36 16.53 -17.80
C ALA A 705 -3.64 16.39 -16.45
N ILE A 706 -2.68 15.47 -16.42
CA ILE A 706 -1.67 15.28 -15.37
C ILE A 706 -0.31 15.61 -15.99
N ARG A 707 0.42 16.56 -15.43
CA ARG A 707 1.71 17.03 -15.95
C ARG A 707 2.80 16.88 -14.89
N LEU A 708 3.88 16.20 -15.21
CA LEU A 708 5.11 16.15 -14.42
C LEU A 708 6.07 17.20 -14.99
N GLU A 709 6.60 18.09 -14.15
CA GLU A 709 7.43 19.23 -14.53
C GLU A 709 8.80 19.17 -13.86
N PHE A 710 9.84 19.34 -14.66
CA PHE A 710 11.24 19.08 -14.30
C PHE A 710 12.13 20.32 -14.51
N GLY A 711 13.27 20.33 -13.82
CA GLY A 711 14.24 21.42 -13.84
C GLY A 711 14.20 22.28 -12.58
N GLY A 712 15.20 23.15 -12.40
CA GLY A 712 15.46 23.83 -11.12
C GLY A 712 14.35 24.78 -10.61
N GLY A 713 13.35 25.10 -11.44
CA GLY A 713 12.15 25.82 -11.02
C GLY A 713 11.02 24.92 -10.48
N PHE A 714 11.12 23.62 -10.69
CA PHE A 714 10.10 22.61 -10.36
C PHE A 714 10.61 21.52 -9.42
N GLY A 715 11.89 21.54 -9.02
CA GLY A 715 12.51 20.55 -8.16
C GLY A 715 14.00 20.44 -8.48
N SER A 716 14.51 19.21 -8.63
CA SER A 716 15.89 18.92 -8.96
C SER A 716 16.28 19.52 -10.32
N ALA A 717 17.47 20.13 -10.38
CA ALA A 717 17.93 20.91 -11.53
C ALA A 717 18.25 20.06 -12.76
N GLU A 718 18.66 18.82 -12.55
CA GLU A 718 18.97 17.80 -13.56
C GLU A 718 18.64 16.43 -12.98
N GLY A 719 18.45 15.43 -13.84
CA GLY A 719 18.15 14.07 -13.37
C GLY A 719 17.80 13.09 -14.49
N ARG A 720 17.70 11.82 -14.12
CA ARG A 720 17.17 10.74 -14.98
C ARG A 720 16.21 9.89 -14.18
N VAL A 721 15.02 9.69 -14.72
CA VAL A 721 13.91 9.00 -14.05
C VAL A 721 13.35 7.92 -14.95
N ALA A 722 12.89 6.82 -14.34
CA ALA A 722 11.94 5.90 -14.96
C ALA A 722 10.57 6.00 -14.27
N ILE A 723 9.49 5.83 -15.02
CA ILE A 723 8.10 5.75 -14.53
C ILE A 723 7.45 4.52 -15.14
N ASP A 724 6.63 3.81 -14.37
CA ASP A 724 6.04 2.53 -14.80
C ASP A 724 4.52 2.42 -14.54
N ASP A 725 3.91 3.41 -13.90
CA ASP A 725 2.47 3.59 -13.86
C ASP A 725 2.08 5.05 -13.58
N VAL A 726 0.86 5.41 -13.95
CA VAL A 726 0.14 6.63 -13.53
C VAL A 726 -1.33 6.26 -13.37
N GLN A 727 -1.88 6.46 -12.18
CA GLN A 727 -3.25 6.05 -11.86
C GLN A 727 -3.94 6.96 -10.84
N PHE A 728 -5.27 6.99 -10.90
CA PHE A 728 -6.10 7.44 -9.78
C PHE A 728 -6.52 6.23 -8.95
N SER A 729 -6.61 6.40 -7.64
CA SER A 729 -7.04 5.31 -6.77
C SER A 729 -7.85 5.79 -5.56
N GLU A 730 -8.91 5.04 -5.22
CA GLU A 730 -9.76 5.24 -4.04
C GLU A 730 -9.04 4.78 -2.77
N GLU A 731 -8.34 3.65 -2.92
CA GLU A 731 -7.63 2.86 -1.93
C GLU A 731 -8.23 2.89 -0.55
N ARG A 732 -9.42 2.31 -0.44
CA ARG A 732 -9.88 1.58 0.74
C ARG A 732 -10.31 0.21 0.24
N PRO A 733 -9.75 -0.91 0.75
CA PRO A 733 -10.15 -2.21 0.27
C PRO A 733 -11.61 -2.43 0.69
N VAL A 734 -12.34 -3.19 -0.13
CA VAL A 734 -13.53 -3.87 0.36
C VAL A 734 -13.01 -5.00 1.22
N VAL A 735 -12.98 -4.81 2.54
CA VAL A 735 -12.66 -5.92 3.46
C VAL A 735 -13.81 -6.94 3.36
N PRO A 736 -13.53 -8.24 3.12
CA PRO A 736 -14.55 -9.28 3.02
C PRO A 736 -15.47 -9.41 4.24
#